data_AF-A0A1Q7ZJ69-F1
#
_entry.id   AF-A0A1Q7ZJ69-F1
#
_cell.length_a   1.000
_cell.length_b   1.000
_cell.length_c   1.000
_cell.angle_alpha   90.00
_cell.angle_beta   90.00
_cell.angle_gamma   90.00
#
_symmetry.space_group_name_H-M   'P 1'
#
loop_
_entity.id
_entity.type
_entity.pdbx_description
1 polymer ?
#
loop_
_entity_poly.entity_id
_entity_poly.type
_entity_poly.pdbx_seq_one_letter_code
_entity_poly.pdbx_strand_id
1 'polypeptide(L)'
;MFGKTKRGSTVSTLVLVLALVLTVFLPDLVAGKPDAADPAHVSAAGPAPRPELTPASFVDTTVVDFGAGTLDAGTYISETTDGEVILAPTFGTEFSGDTPPPGMTGAQWFPPNGTASLAGGKVTLDGVKVGTIALYGPGRTLEFSANFSGSPLNSSGFGTMLTAAPWAVFRTPLTVVNLMDSTNNGTTQNGNVPGSLFNAFHRYRIDWKTDIVAYYVDGTLVSTHTNPPTADMRPIFSDFLPGGGKEVFDWFRMSPYAASGMFVSRVFDAGSNARWIDLQATSELPDGTNIVLETRSGDTAAPDETWSPWTGLSGNAITSPNARYLQYRATLSSTDPSLTPALQSATITYLAPCAPETCNGIDDDCDGNVDNGTSLCDDHNPCTADSCVDGRCVFRPTAGVACDDDNPCTTGDACNADGRCAGTPTVCNDDNTCTADACENGVCVFKPVAGITCDDGNVCTDHDVCNTDGQCSGSPIACDDGNPCTTDACVNGVCASQPAPGAPCSDGNACTDHDVCNTDGQCSGTPILCDDGNACTADACENGVCVSVPTAGVDCSDGNACTDHDVCNTDGRCVGTGLTCDDHNPCTADTCRDGQCIFTATPGAACDDGDACTADDHCVESPLEGISCQGTPTNCDDNNSCTVDRCEPQGCVVPDNGEGTADLPPQGCGYASQSPLMILEGLPTGSAIELAAKHGGFTCPTASTLCSFVPSIPGVDCDQPGGTLGGEQECASATLGLNLTGTGSLAGFSRTLGMSVDSETQDGPRTLGDPVQSFPTLMFRLSGQITGDPDFDLLRITAGTDFGLPSPGQTTLTQAAGGQWVVDSFFDLTYRIDYIGAPGGTLAGMSGSTTGTVRFSTGGRQCVHTPVDCDDGSACTTDRCNPDTGKCEHLPVVCDDGDECTRDFCDPDSGTCKSESTPGVICDDANACTTGDVCNPDGRCAGTPVLCDDQNPCTEDACLDGECRFIPISGTTCDDGNACTQADMCENGLCVGGNPGPCTASDQRLRLRRR
;
A
#
# COMPACT_ATOMS: atom_id res chain seq x y z
N MET A 1 57.90 25.74 -16.71
CA MET A 1 59.34 25.44 -16.92
C MET A 1 59.98 25.38 -15.54
N PHE A 2 60.85 24.45 -15.14
CA PHE A 2 61.44 23.24 -15.74
C PHE A 2 61.00 22.02 -14.90
N GLY A 3 61.17 20.75 -15.26
CA GLY A 3 61.66 20.16 -16.52
C GLY A 3 62.93 19.31 -16.39
N LYS A 4 62.78 17.97 -16.42
CA LYS A 4 63.80 16.95 -16.79
C LYS A 4 64.91 16.67 -15.72
N THR A 5 65.55 15.48 -15.60
CA THR A 5 65.48 14.20 -16.37
C THR A 5 66.14 12.97 -15.68
N LYS A 6 65.61 11.77 -15.97
CA LYS A 6 66.28 10.45 -16.26
C LYS A 6 67.22 9.72 -15.27
N ARG A 7 66.89 8.43 -15.09
CA ARG A 7 67.73 7.18 -15.15
C ARG A 7 68.90 7.01 -14.14
N GLY A 8 69.17 5.80 -13.61
CA GLY A 8 68.49 4.49 -13.74
C GLY A 8 69.45 3.30 -13.61
N SER A 9 68.92 2.07 -13.47
CA SER A 9 69.65 0.78 -13.34
C SER A 9 70.35 0.56 -11.96
N THR A 10 70.45 -0.63 -11.35
CA THR A 10 69.97 -2.00 -11.73
C THR A 10 69.72 -2.87 -10.48
N VAL A 11 68.72 -3.76 -10.56
CA VAL A 11 68.47 -5.03 -9.81
C VAL A 11 69.45 -5.46 -8.70
N SER A 12 68.95 -5.74 -7.47
CA SER A 12 68.88 -7.11 -6.89
C SER A 12 68.24 -7.20 -5.48
N THR A 13 67.42 -8.25 -5.27
CA THR A 13 67.09 -8.97 -4.00
C THR A 13 66.52 -8.27 -2.74
N LEU A 14 65.34 -8.77 -2.35
CA LEU A 14 64.90 -9.21 -1.00
C LEU A 14 64.52 -8.18 0.11
N VAL A 15 63.20 -7.93 0.19
CA VAL A 15 62.31 -7.78 1.37
C VAL A 15 62.94 -7.54 2.77
N LEU A 16 62.75 -6.33 3.34
CA LEU A 16 62.59 -5.95 4.78
C LEU A 16 62.71 -4.39 4.86
N VAL A 17 62.19 -3.60 5.83
CA VAL A 17 60.94 -3.61 6.66
C VAL A 17 60.88 -2.31 7.51
N LEU A 18 59.66 -1.87 7.92
CA LEU A 18 59.35 -0.87 8.97
C LEU A 18 59.67 0.64 8.75
N ALA A 19 58.75 1.49 9.23
CA ALA A 19 59.05 2.55 10.22
C ALA A 19 57.75 2.94 10.98
N LEU A 20 57.87 3.27 12.27
CA LEU A 20 56.80 3.67 13.21
C LEU A 20 57.41 4.67 14.23
N VAL A 21 56.61 5.23 15.15
CA VAL A 21 57.03 6.00 16.37
C VAL A 21 57.40 7.49 16.05
N LEU A 22 57.08 8.56 16.80
CA LEU A 22 56.74 8.84 18.24
C LEU A 22 55.76 10.06 18.31
N THR A 23 54.60 10.02 19.01
CA THR A 23 54.23 10.67 20.33
C THR A 23 55.12 11.82 20.90
N VAL A 24 54.73 12.71 21.82
CA VAL A 24 53.60 12.87 22.81
C VAL A 24 53.33 14.39 23.07
N PHE A 25 52.19 14.81 23.69
CA PHE A 25 52.08 15.63 24.94
C PHE A 25 50.70 16.32 25.21
N LEU A 26 50.47 16.67 26.49
CA LEU A 26 49.31 17.32 27.18
C LEU A 26 49.90 18.26 28.28
N PRO A 27 49.16 19.11 29.03
CA PRO A 27 47.90 19.86 28.80
C PRO A 27 47.99 21.36 29.28
N ASP A 28 46.84 21.99 29.56
CA ASP A 28 46.56 22.93 30.69
C ASP A 28 46.62 24.50 30.61
N LEU A 29 45.68 25.08 31.39
CA LEU A 29 45.64 26.39 32.11
C LEU A 29 45.64 27.78 31.40
N VAL A 30 44.41 28.32 31.24
CA VAL A 30 43.88 29.60 31.82
C VAL A 30 44.73 30.88 31.83
N ALA A 31 44.21 31.96 31.19
CA ALA A 31 44.06 33.31 31.79
C ALA A 31 43.21 34.28 30.92
N GLY A 32 42.41 35.16 31.54
CA GLY A 32 42.04 36.46 30.96
C GLY A 32 40.60 36.71 30.44
N LYS A 33 39.66 36.96 31.36
CA LYS A 33 38.62 38.00 31.15
C LYS A 33 39.24 39.38 31.48
N PRO A 34 38.78 40.53 30.90
CA PRO A 34 37.40 41.00 31.03
C PRO A 34 36.74 41.64 29.78
N ASP A 35 35.41 41.50 29.70
CA ASP A 35 34.34 42.50 29.40
C ASP A 35 34.69 43.72 28.49
N ALA A 36 33.96 44.10 27.42
CA ALA A 36 32.51 44.15 27.18
C ALA A 36 32.17 44.60 25.73
N ALA A 37 30.94 44.30 25.24
CA ALA A 37 30.40 44.58 23.88
C ALA A 37 31.14 43.87 22.72
N ASP A 38 30.54 43.53 21.57
CA ASP A 38 29.27 43.93 20.94
C ASP A 38 28.71 42.74 20.10
N PRO A 39 27.39 42.46 20.03
CA PRO A 39 26.89 41.23 19.40
C PRO A 39 26.52 41.41 17.92
N ALA A 40 27.44 41.10 17.00
CA ALA A 40 27.15 40.98 15.56
C ALA A 40 27.93 39.83 14.91
N HIS A 41 27.27 39.13 13.96
CA HIS A 41 27.81 38.05 13.13
C HIS A 41 28.43 36.83 13.85
N VAL A 42 27.56 35.93 14.32
CA VAL A 42 27.79 34.50 14.08
C VAL A 42 27.49 34.24 12.60
N SER A 43 28.42 33.63 11.86
CA SER A 43 28.09 33.09 10.54
C SER A 43 27.26 31.83 10.74
N ALA A 44 26.03 31.81 10.22
CA ALA A 44 25.23 30.60 10.21
C ALA A 44 25.95 29.48 9.44
N ALA A 45 25.71 28.23 9.85
CA ALA A 45 25.88 27.10 8.94
C ALA A 45 24.91 27.26 7.76
N GLY A 46 25.30 26.77 6.58
CA GLY A 46 24.34 26.69 5.47
C GLY A 46 23.15 25.80 5.84
N PRO A 47 21.95 26.04 5.27
CA PRO A 47 20.82 25.16 5.49
C PRO A 47 21.17 23.73 5.06
N ALA A 48 20.65 22.75 5.79
CA ALA A 48 20.62 21.38 5.30
C ALA A 48 19.78 21.32 4.01
N PRO A 49 20.04 20.37 3.09
CA PRO A 49 19.12 20.11 1.99
C PRO A 49 17.72 19.82 2.56
N ARG A 50 16.70 20.45 1.98
CA ARG A 50 15.29 20.20 2.32
C ARG A 50 14.90 18.77 1.92
N PRO A 51 13.91 18.14 2.57
CA PRO A 51 13.28 16.94 2.03
C PRO A 51 12.65 17.29 0.67
N GLU A 52 12.94 16.48 -0.34
CA GLU A 52 12.35 16.57 -1.67
C GLU A 52 11.40 15.38 -1.82
N LEU A 53 10.18 15.60 -2.33
CA LEU A 53 9.19 14.52 -2.48
C LEU A 53 9.72 13.47 -3.46
N THR A 54 9.91 12.24 -2.99
CA THR A 54 10.44 11.13 -3.80
C THR A 54 9.33 10.54 -4.67
N PRO A 55 9.47 10.50 -6.01
CA PRO A 55 8.50 9.83 -6.86
C PRO A 55 8.36 8.35 -6.52
N ALA A 56 7.13 7.87 -6.51
CA ALA A 56 6.78 6.46 -6.40
C ALA A 56 6.34 5.91 -7.77
N SER A 57 6.22 4.59 -7.89
CA SER A 57 5.76 3.97 -9.13
C SER A 57 4.89 2.74 -8.91
N PHE A 58 4.07 2.45 -9.91
CA PHE A 58 3.43 1.15 -10.13
C PHE A 58 3.99 0.52 -11.40
N VAL A 59 4.05 -0.81 -11.43
CA VAL A 59 4.53 -1.58 -12.58
C VAL A 59 3.53 -2.69 -12.87
N ASP A 60 3.08 -2.79 -14.12
CA ASP A 60 2.52 -4.02 -14.66
C ASP A 60 3.58 -4.69 -15.55
N THR A 61 3.94 -5.94 -15.23
CA THR A 61 4.89 -6.76 -16.00
C THR A 61 4.49 -8.22 -16.11
N THR A 62 3.78 -8.75 -15.11
CA THR A 62 3.47 -10.18 -15.00
C THR A 62 2.05 -10.54 -15.50
N VAL A 63 1.78 -11.84 -15.69
CA VAL A 63 0.45 -12.40 -15.97
C VAL A 63 -0.57 -11.94 -14.92
N VAL A 64 -0.14 -11.79 -13.66
CA VAL A 64 -0.98 -11.37 -12.54
C VAL A 64 -1.31 -9.87 -12.63
N ASP A 65 -0.37 -9.05 -13.04
CA ASP A 65 -0.57 -7.60 -13.17
C ASP A 65 -1.53 -7.25 -14.30
N PHE A 66 -1.23 -7.73 -15.51
CA PHE A 66 -2.11 -7.54 -16.66
C PHE A 66 -3.43 -8.31 -16.48
N GLY A 67 -3.40 -9.47 -15.81
CA GLY A 67 -4.59 -10.28 -15.49
C GLY A 67 -5.53 -9.65 -14.47
N ALA A 68 -5.06 -8.70 -13.66
CA ALA A 68 -5.90 -7.86 -12.81
C ALA A 68 -6.61 -6.73 -13.59
N GLY A 69 -6.26 -6.53 -14.87
CA GLY A 69 -6.98 -5.66 -15.79
C GLY A 69 -8.19 -6.31 -16.46
N THR A 70 -8.80 -5.60 -17.41
CA THR A 70 -9.92 -6.07 -18.23
C THR A 70 -9.49 -6.14 -19.70
N LEU A 71 -9.56 -7.35 -20.26
CA LEU A 71 -9.42 -7.61 -21.69
C LEU A 71 -10.77 -7.45 -22.41
N ASP A 72 -10.74 -6.94 -23.65
CA ASP A 72 -11.84 -7.09 -24.59
C ASP A 72 -11.67 -8.36 -25.45
N ALA A 73 -12.67 -8.68 -26.28
CA ALA A 73 -12.61 -9.83 -27.19
C ALA A 73 -11.58 -9.68 -28.35
N GLY A 74 -10.84 -8.57 -28.40
CA GLY A 74 -9.76 -8.30 -29.34
C GLY A 74 -8.36 -8.37 -28.71
N THR A 75 -8.24 -8.60 -27.40
CA THR A 75 -6.98 -8.69 -26.65
C THR A 75 -6.81 -10.03 -25.95
N TYR A 76 -5.57 -10.37 -25.60
CA TYR A 76 -5.16 -11.63 -24.99
C TYR A 76 -3.88 -11.40 -24.19
N ILE A 77 -3.76 -11.98 -22.99
CA ILE A 77 -2.51 -12.01 -22.22
C ILE A 77 -1.75 -13.27 -22.62
N SER A 78 -0.47 -13.13 -22.94
CA SER A 78 0.39 -14.25 -23.29
C SER A 78 1.61 -14.39 -22.40
N GLU A 79 2.13 -15.62 -22.30
CA GLU A 79 3.19 -16.01 -21.37
C GLU A 79 4.53 -16.17 -22.13
N THR A 80 4.92 -15.19 -22.98
CA THR A 80 6.17 -15.26 -23.77
C THR A 80 7.36 -14.61 -23.10
N THR A 81 7.13 -13.53 -22.35
CA THR A 81 8.13 -12.82 -21.56
C THR A 81 7.84 -13.03 -20.08
N ASP A 82 6.67 -12.58 -19.60
CA ASP A 82 6.01 -13.09 -18.37
C ASP A 82 4.53 -12.63 -18.25
N GLY A 83 3.83 -12.29 -19.34
CA GLY A 83 2.44 -11.80 -19.24
C GLY A 83 2.03 -10.70 -20.21
N GLU A 84 2.75 -10.50 -21.31
CA GLU A 84 2.55 -9.39 -22.23
C GLU A 84 1.16 -9.38 -22.89
N VAL A 85 0.56 -8.20 -23.04
CA VAL A 85 -0.76 -8.04 -23.70
C VAL A 85 -0.58 -7.97 -25.21
N ILE A 86 -1.24 -8.87 -25.93
CA ILE A 86 -1.27 -8.96 -27.39
C ILE A 86 -2.71 -8.85 -27.95
N LEU A 87 -2.84 -8.80 -29.28
CA LEU A 87 -4.12 -8.96 -29.97
C LEU A 87 -4.58 -10.42 -29.87
N ALA A 88 -5.90 -10.64 -29.75
CA ALA A 88 -6.46 -11.98 -29.60
C ALA A 88 -6.18 -12.87 -30.82
N PRO A 89 -5.55 -14.05 -30.68
CA PRO A 89 -5.40 -15.01 -31.77
C PRO A 89 -6.75 -15.69 -32.12
N THR A 90 -6.85 -16.31 -33.30
CA THR A 90 -8.02 -17.15 -33.63
C THR A 90 -8.14 -18.36 -32.69
N PHE A 91 -7.01 -18.85 -32.19
CA PHE A 91 -6.92 -19.76 -31.05
C PHE A 91 -5.56 -19.59 -30.39
N GLY A 92 -5.52 -19.49 -29.07
CA GLY A 92 -4.30 -19.44 -28.26
C GLY A 92 -4.47 -20.26 -26.98
N THR A 93 -3.37 -20.77 -26.44
CA THR A 93 -3.32 -21.27 -25.07
C THR A 93 -1.89 -21.35 -24.56
N GLU A 94 -1.72 -20.97 -23.30
CA GLU A 94 -0.49 -21.01 -22.52
C GLU A 94 -0.49 -22.19 -21.50
N PHE A 95 -1.48 -23.09 -21.59
CA PHE A 95 -1.61 -24.30 -20.76
C PHE A 95 -1.52 -24.11 -19.22
N SER A 96 -1.73 -22.90 -18.71
CA SER A 96 -1.58 -22.46 -17.31
C SER A 96 -2.64 -22.94 -16.31
N GLY A 97 -3.41 -24.00 -16.61
CA GLY A 97 -4.37 -24.62 -15.70
C GLY A 97 -4.35 -26.15 -15.75
N ASP A 98 -5.03 -26.84 -14.83
CA ASP A 98 -4.96 -28.32 -14.71
C ASP A 98 -5.82 -29.10 -15.72
N THR A 99 -6.77 -28.45 -16.39
CA THR A 99 -7.69 -29.08 -17.35
C THR A 99 -7.43 -28.65 -18.80
N PRO A 100 -7.53 -29.54 -19.80
CA PRO A 100 -7.34 -29.19 -21.20
C PRO A 100 -8.18 -27.98 -21.65
N PRO A 101 -7.58 -26.98 -22.33
CA PRO A 101 -8.27 -25.75 -22.69
C PRO A 101 -9.58 -25.96 -23.48
N PRO A 102 -10.63 -25.16 -23.22
CA PRO A 102 -11.89 -25.23 -23.96
C PRO A 102 -11.67 -25.15 -25.47
N GLY A 103 -12.30 -26.07 -26.21
CA GLY A 103 -12.10 -26.17 -27.66
C GLY A 103 -10.92 -27.05 -28.09
N MET A 104 -10.20 -27.72 -27.17
CA MET A 104 -9.23 -28.76 -27.51
C MET A 104 -9.80 -30.19 -27.48
N THR A 105 -9.10 -31.12 -28.13
CA THR A 105 -9.40 -32.56 -28.20
C THR A 105 -8.13 -33.39 -28.23
N GLY A 106 -8.18 -34.59 -27.65
CA GLY A 106 -7.06 -35.53 -27.57
C GLY A 106 -7.44 -36.93 -28.03
N ALA A 107 -6.47 -37.67 -28.57
CA ALA A 107 -6.62 -39.07 -28.95
C ALA A 107 -5.32 -39.86 -28.86
N GLN A 108 -5.35 -41.00 -28.18
CA GLN A 108 -4.25 -41.97 -28.14
C GLN A 108 -3.86 -42.46 -29.56
N TRP A 109 -2.61 -42.87 -29.75
CA TRP A 109 -2.17 -43.58 -30.95
C TRP A 109 -2.39 -45.09 -30.84
N PHE A 110 -2.20 -45.67 -29.65
CA PHE A 110 -2.28 -47.11 -29.42
C PHE A 110 -3.14 -47.47 -28.20
N PRO A 111 -4.48 -47.28 -28.25
CA PRO A 111 -5.36 -47.51 -27.12
C PRO A 111 -5.22 -48.91 -26.50
N PRO A 112 -5.20 -49.05 -25.16
CA PRO A 112 -5.48 -48.03 -24.16
C PRO A 112 -4.25 -47.22 -23.71
N ASN A 113 -3.12 -47.30 -24.42
CA ASN A 113 -1.86 -46.69 -24.01
C ASN A 113 -1.70 -45.25 -24.52
N GLY A 114 -1.07 -44.42 -23.69
CA GLY A 114 -0.72 -43.04 -23.98
C GLY A 114 -1.48 -42.04 -23.11
N THR A 115 -0.83 -40.95 -22.74
CA THR A 115 -1.32 -39.90 -21.83
C THR A 115 -0.95 -38.51 -22.33
N ALA A 116 -1.88 -37.57 -22.21
CA ALA A 116 -1.56 -36.14 -22.13
C ALA A 116 -1.70 -35.74 -20.66
N SER A 117 -0.72 -35.01 -20.12
CA SER A 117 -0.76 -34.47 -18.75
C SER A 117 -0.42 -32.99 -18.76
N LEU A 118 -1.27 -32.20 -18.09
CA LEU A 118 -1.12 -30.77 -17.91
C LEU A 118 -0.52 -30.53 -16.52
N ALA A 119 0.53 -29.72 -16.41
CA ALA A 119 1.15 -29.31 -15.14
C ALA A 119 2.09 -28.11 -15.37
N GLY A 120 2.01 -27.08 -14.53
CA GLY A 120 2.97 -25.95 -14.52
C GLY A 120 3.14 -25.25 -15.86
N GLY A 121 2.04 -24.78 -16.47
CA GLY A 121 2.04 -24.13 -17.79
C GLY A 121 2.36 -25.05 -18.96
N LYS A 122 2.49 -26.38 -18.76
CA LYS A 122 3.00 -27.30 -19.79
C LYS A 122 2.13 -28.52 -20.01
N VAL A 123 1.91 -28.86 -21.28
CA VAL A 123 1.32 -30.14 -21.69
C VAL A 123 2.41 -31.11 -22.14
N THR A 124 2.51 -32.24 -21.45
CA THR A 124 3.40 -33.35 -21.81
C THR A 124 2.60 -34.42 -22.55
N LEU A 125 3.08 -34.83 -23.73
CA LEU A 125 2.49 -35.84 -24.59
C LEU A 125 3.33 -37.13 -24.60
N ASP A 126 2.66 -38.27 -24.44
CA ASP A 126 3.24 -39.61 -24.39
C ASP A 126 2.29 -40.57 -25.14
N GLY A 127 2.61 -40.98 -26.37
CA GLY A 127 1.76 -41.85 -27.22
C GLY A 127 0.38 -41.28 -27.60
N VAL A 128 0.21 -39.96 -27.62
CA VAL A 128 -1.06 -39.25 -27.88
C VAL A 128 -0.89 -38.13 -28.91
N LYS A 129 -2.00 -37.74 -29.56
CA LYS A 129 -2.11 -36.49 -30.31
C LYS A 129 -3.16 -35.58 -29.66
N VAL A 130 -2.88 -34.29 -29.58
CA VAL A 130 -3.73 -33.26 -28.98
C VAL A 130 -3.79 -32.06 -29.93
N GLY A 131 -4.95 -31.43 -30.08
CA GLY A 131 -5.13 -30.28 -30.97
C GLY A 131 -6.49 -29.61 -30.78
N THR A 132 -6.80 -28.58 -31.55
CA THR A 132 -8.12 -27.91 -31.44
C THR A 132 -9.24 -28.75 -32.07
N ILE A 133 -10.49 -28.57 -31.65
CA ILE A 133 -11.67 -29.26 -32.19
C ILE A 133 -12.00 -28.78 -33.61
N ALA A 134 -11.87 -27.47 -33.83
CA ALA A 134 -12.12 -26.83 -35.12
C ALA A 134 -11.10 -27.24 -36.19
N LEU A 135 -11.47 -27.04 -37.45
CA LEU A 135 -10.58 -27.11 -38.61
C LEU A 135 -10.63 -25.74 -39.31
N TYR A 136 -9.51 -25.32 -39.89
CA TYR A 136 -9.32 -24.00 -40.46
C TYR A 136 -8.62 -24.07 -41.82
N GLY A 137 -9.01 -23.19 -42.74
CA GLY A 137 -8.38 -23.09 -44.06
C GLY A 137 -7.03 -22.32 -44.08
N PRO A 138 -6.33 -22.36 -45.22
CA PRO A 138 -5.03 -21.70 -45.43
C PRO A 138 -5.08 -20.18 -45.32
N GLY A 139 -3.90 -19.56 -45.16
CA GLY A 139 -3.74 -18.13 -44.90
C GLY A 139 -3.52 -17.85 -43.41
N ARG A 140 -2.71 -18.68 -42.73
CA ARG A 140 -2.53 -18.69 -41.28
C ARG A 140 -1.08 -18.87 -40.89
N THR A 141 -0.74 -18.32 -39.74
CA THR A 141 0.51 -18.58 -39.02
C THR A 141 0.14 -19.35 -37.75
N LEU A 142 0.84 -20.45 -37.49
CA LEU A 142 0.83 -21.12 -36.19
C LEU A 142 2.23 -20.96 -35.59
N GLU A 143 2.28 -20.49 -34.36
CA GLU A 143 3.51 -20.33 -33.58
C GLU A 143 3.36 -21.05 -32.23
N PHE A 144 4.42 -21.72 -31.78
CA PHE A 144 4.39 -22.54 -30.56
C PHE A 144 5.76 -22.72 -29.92
N SER A 145 5.78 -22.83 -28.60
CA SER A 145 6.96 -23.21 -27.80
C SER A 145 6.90 -24.70 -27.48
N ALA A 146 7.94 -25.46 -27.85
CA ALA A 146 7.99 -26.91 -27.68
C ALA A 146 9.40 -27.46 -27.45
N ASN A 147 9.45 -28.60 -26.75
CA ASN A 147 10.63 -29.41 -26.54
C ASN A 147 10.45 -30.79 -27.17
N PHE A 148 11.21 -31.07 -28.23
CA PHE A 148 11.25 -32.36 -28.90
C PHE A 148 12.29 -33.28 -28.24
N SER A 149 11.87 -34.42 -27.70
CA SER A 149 12.77 -35.47 -27.16
C SER A 149 13.68 -36.15 -28.19
N GLY A 150 13.40 -35.97 -29.48
CA GLY A 150 13.98 -36.78 -30.56
C GLY A 150 13.32 -38.14 -30.76
N SER A 151 12.28 -38.53 -30.00
CA SER A 151 11.52 -39.78 -30.25
C SER A 151 11.00 -39.85 -31.69
N PRO A 152 11.10 -40.99 -32.41
CA PRO A 152 10.65 -41.10 -33.80
C PRO A 152 9.16 -40.82 -34.03
N LEU A 153 8.86 -40.14 -35.14
CA LEU A 153 7.51 -39.79 -35.62
C LEU A 153 6.71 -38.77 -34.79
N ASN A 154 7.32 -38.16 -33.78
CA ASN A 154 6.75 -36.99 -33.08
C ASN A 154 6.50 -35.85 -34.08
N SER A 155 5.41 -35.10 -33.90
CA SER A 155 4.75 -34.37 -35.01
C SER A 155 3.91 -33.17 -34.54
N SER A 156 4.33 -31.95 -34.89
CA SER A 156 3.76 -30.72 -34.33
C SER A 156 3.63 -29.59 -35.36
N GLY A 157 2.43 -29.02 -35.47
CA GLY A 157 2.08 -28.00 -36.45
C GLY A 157 0.64 -28.12 -36.94
N PHE A 158 0.40 -27.97 -38.24
CA PHE A 158 -0.92 -28.16 -38.85
C PHE A 158 -1.15 -29.60 -39.35
N GLY A 159 -2.33 -30.16 -39.11
CA GLY A 159 -2.75 -31.44 -39.68
C GLY A 159 -4.24 -31.72 -39.51
N THR A 160 -4.67 -32.95 -39.77
CA THR A 160 -6.07 -33.39 -39.54
C THR A 160 -6.18 -34.33 -38.33
N MET A 161 -5.52 -35.48 -38.41
CA MET A 161 -5.28 -36.46 -37.34
C MET A 161 -3.87 -37.09 -37.45
N LEU A 162 -3.02 -36.55 -38.34
CA LEU A 162 -1.65 -37.00 -38.66
C LEU A 162 -1.50 -38.45 -39.20
N THR A 163 -2.58 -39.23 -39.23
CA THR A 163 -2.68 -40.60 -39.79
C THR A 163 -2.62 -40.65 -41.32
N ALA A 164 -2.94 -39.55 -41.99
CA ALA A 164 -2.92 -39.39 -43.44
C ALA A 164 -2.72 -37.90 -43.80
N ALA A 165 -2.46 -37.63 -45.09
CA ALA A 165 -2.43 -36.26 -45.61
C ALA A 165 -3.82 -35.58 -45.48
N PRO A 166 -3.90 -34.24 -45.32
CA PRO A 166 -2.78 -33.30 -45.34
C PRO A 166 -2.11 -33.08 -43.97
N TRP A 167 -0.88 -32.53 -44.03
CA TRP A 167 -0.18 -31.92 -42.89
C TRP A 167 0.85 -30.87 -43.34
N ALA A 168 1.22 -29.98 -42.43
CA ALA A 168 2.36 -29.07 -42.50
C ALA A 168 2.94 -28.93 -41.08
N VAL A 169 3.99 -29.70 -40.77
CA VAL A 169 4.49 -29.90 -39.40
C VAL A 169 6.01 -29.92 -39.31
N PHE A 170 6.53 -29.57 -38.14
CA PHE A 170 7.81 -30.06 -37.67
C PHE A 170 7.64 -31.50 -37.17
N ARG A 171 8.60 -32.39 -37.48
CA ARG A 171 8.49 -33.83 -37.24
C ARG A 171 9.86 -34.48 -37.05
N THR A 172 9.92 -35.55 -36.28
CA THR A 172 11.11 -36.42 -36.22
C THR A 172 11.02 -37.58 -37.23
N PRO A 173 12.11 -37.91 -37.94
CA PRO A 173 12.16 -39.06 -38.86
C PRO A 173 12.10 -40.42 -38.14
N LEU A 174 11.79 -41.48 -38.90
CA LEU A 174 11.86 -42.89 -38.45
C LEU A 174 13.25 -43.29 -37.92
N THR A 175 14.30 -42.69 -38.48
CA THR A 175 15.68 -42.81 -38.02
C THR A 175 16.11 -41.45 -37.51
N VAL A 176 16.18 -41.28 -36.18
CA VAL A 176 16.51 -40.01 -35.53
C VAL A 176 17.91 -39.57 -35.96
N VAL A 177 18.02 -38.36 -36.52
CA VAL A 177 19.29 -37.70 -36.87
C VAL A 177 19.18 -36.21 -36.59
N ASN A 178 18.19 -35.54 -37.20
CA ASN A 178 17.82 -34.14 -36.96
C ASN A 178 16.28 -34.02 -37.00
N LEU A 179 15.75 -32.86 -36.61
CA LEU A 179 14.34 -32.49 -36.85
C LEU A 179 14.12 -32.23 -38.36
N MET A 180 12.91 -32.48 -38.87
CA MET A 180 12.51 -32.15 -40.24
C MET A 180 11.20 -31.37 -40.28
N ASP A 181 11.14 -30.39 -41.16
CA ASP A 181 9.91 -29.77 -41.64
C ASP A 181 9.28 -30.64 -42.74
N SER A 182 7.96 -30.82 -42.72
CA SER A 182 7.25 -31.75 -43.61
C SER A 182 5.90 -31.19 -44.05
N THR A 183 5.76 -30.93 -45.36
CA THR A 183 4.49 -30.51 -45.99
C THR A 183 3.97 -31.63 -46.88
N ASN A 184 2.74 -32.10 -46.63
CA ASN A 184 2.09 -33.14 -47.43
C ASN A 184 0.71 -32.69 -47.91
N ASN A 185 0.55 -32.57 -49.23
CA ASN A 185 -0.74 -32.33 -49.89
C ASN A 185 -1.02 -33.44 -50.93
N GLY A 186 -0.92 -34.71 -50.49
CA GLY A 186 -0.98 -35.90 -51.35
C GLY A 186 0.37 -36.25 -51.99
N THR A 187 1.27 -35.28 -52.10
CA THR A 187 2.72 -35.47 -52.26
C THR A 187 3.45 -34.83 -51.08
N THR A 188 4.48 -35.50 -50.58
CA THR A 188 5.30 -35.03 -49.45
C THR A 188 6.52 -34.26 -49.95
N GLN A 189 6.75 -33.08 -49.37
CA GLN A 189 8.01 -32.34 -49.42
C GLN A 189 8.56 -32.26 -47.98
N ASN A 190 9.83 -32.60 -47.79
CA ASN A 190 10.53 -32.51 -46.50
C ASN A 190 11.80 -31.68 -46.65
N GLY A 191 12.09 -30.84 -45.66
CA GLY A 191 13.41 -30.26 -45.42
C GLY A 191 14.14 -31.00 -44.28
N ASN A 192 15.40 -30.63 -44.06
CA ASN A 192 16.09 -30.92 -42.80
C ASN A 192 16.21 -29.58 -42.07
N VAL A 193 15.77 -29.53 -40.81
CA VAL A 193 15.94 -28.33 -39.99
C VAL A 193 17.39 -28.30 -39.46
N PRO A 194 18.14 -27.21 -39.62
CA PRO A 194 19.48 -27.07 -39.03
C PRO A 194 19.44 -26.95 -37.51
N GLY A 195 20.51 -27.35 -36.83
CA GLY A 195 20.71 -27.14 -35.38
C GLY A 195 20.38 -28.34 -34.50
N SER A 196 20.74 -28.24 -33.21
CA SER A 196 20.53 -29.29 -32.20
C SER A 196 19.23 -29.04 -31.42
N LEU A 197 18.10 -29.17 -32.10
CA LEU A 197 16.76 -28.78 -31.61
C LEU A 197 16.07 -29.87 -30.76
N PHE A 198 16.81 -30.60 -29.94
CA PHE A 198 16.28 -31.71 -29.13
C PHE A 198 16.61 -31.55 -27.65
N ASN A 199 15.65 -31.88 -26.79
CA ASN A 199 15.69 -31.80 -25.32
C ASN A 199 15.75 -30.37 -24.73
N ALA A 200 15.64 -29.33 -25.57
CA ALA A 200 15.48 -27.93 -25.18
C ALA A 200 14.16 -27.35 -25.76
N PHE A 201 13.64 -26.28 -25.16
CA PHE A 201 12.52 -25.52 -25.73
C PHE A 201 13.01 -24.58 -26.82
N HIS A 202 12.26 -24.51 -27.92
CA HIS A 202 12.49 -23.57 -29.04
C HIS A 202 11.15 -23.02 -29.53
N ARG A 203 11.17 -21.83 -30.16
CA ARG A 203 10.00 -21.15 -30.73
C ARG A 203 9.84 -21.53 -32.20
N TYR A 204 8.87 -22.37 -32.49
CA TYR A 204 8.56 -22.88 -33.83
C TYR A 204 7.43 -22.10 -34.47
N ARG A 205 7.60 -21.69 -35.74
CA ARG A 205 6.56 -21.01 -36.51
C ARG A 205 6.36 -21.63 -37.90
N ILE A 206 5.10 -21.77 -38.30
CA ILE A 206 4.67 -22.29 -39.60
C ILE A 206 3.70 -21.29 -40.25
N ASP A 207 4.16 -20.63 -41.31
CA ASP A 207 3.34 -19.78 -42.18
C ASP A 207 2.70 -20.63 -43.28
N TRP A 208 1.48 -21.11 -43.06
CA TRP A 208 0.67 -21.84 -44.04
C TRP A 208 -0.13 -20.86 -44.91
N LYS A 209 0.48 -20.43 -46.02
CA LYS A 209 -0.12 -19.52 -47.01
C LYS A 209 -0.74 -20.33 -48.17
N THR A 210 -1.40 -19.65 -49.09
CA THR A 210 -2.13 -20.28 -50.22
C THR A 210 -1.20 -20.70 -51.37
N ASP A 211 0.04 -20.21 -51.38
CA ASP A 211 1.06 -20.39 -52.40
C ASP A 211 2.33 -21.10 -51.88
N ILE A 212 2.68 -20.89 -50.60
CA ILE A 212 3.81 -21.53 -49.90
C ILE A 212 3.45 -22.02 -48.50
N VAL A 213 4.29 -22.91 -47.95
CA VAL A 213 4.45 -23.09 -46.50
C VAL A 213 5.87 -22.69 -46.13
N ALA A 214 6.04 -21.73 -45.24
CA ALA A 214 7.37 -21.33 -44.73
C ALA A 214 7.53 -21.75 -43.26
N TYR A 215 8.70 -22.30 -42.92
CA TYR A 215 9.01 -22.83 -41.60
C TYR A 215 10.12 -22.01 -40.96
N TYR A 216 9.95 -21.68 -39.68
CA TYR A 216 10.87 -20.86 -38.90
C TYR A 216 11.14 -21.52 -37.54
N VAL A 217 12.36 -21.36 -37.03
CA VAL A 217 12.79 -21.73 -35.68
C VAL A 217 13.52 -20.55 -35.08
N ASP A 218 13.15 -20.12 -33.87
CA ASP A 218 13.73 -19.01 -33.14
C ASP A 218 13.83 -17.73 -34.02
N GLY A 219 12.71 -17.39 -34.67
CA GLY A 219 12.57 -16.29 -35.62
C GLY A 219 13.23 -16.51 -37.00
N THR A 220 14.15 -17.47 -37.13
CA THR A 220 14.94 -17.71 -38.35
C THR A 220 14.21 -18.60 -39.35
N LEU A 221 14.10 -18.15 -40.61
CA LEU A 221 13.54 -18.96 -41.70
C LEU A 221 14.44 -20.16 -42.02
N VAL A 222 13.96 -21.38 -41.76
CA VAL A 222 14.71 -22.63 -42.01
C VAL A 222 14.36 -23.28 -43.35
N SER A 223 13.11 -23.16 -43.82
CA SER A 223 12.70 -23.74 -45.11
C SER A 223 11.51 -23.05 -45.77
N THR A 224 11.28 -23.33 -47.05
CA THR A 224 10.03 -22.97 -47.75
C THR A 224 9.62 -24.07 -48.73
N HIS A 225 8.39 -24.55 -48.58
CA HIS A 225 7.76 -25.59 -49.39
C HIS A 225 6.71 -24.99 -50.34
N THR A 226 6.60 -25.55 -51.54
CA THR A 226 5.78 -25.01 -52.65
C THR A 226 4.59 -25.90 -53.00
N ASN A 227 4.24 -26.82 -52.08
CA ASN A 227 3.09 -27.73 -52.17
C ASN A 227 2.06 -27.51 -51.03
N PRO A 228 1.64 -26.27 -50.70
CA PRO A 228 0.78 -26.01 -49.55
C PRO A 228 -0.52 -26.82 -49.58
N PRO A 229 -0.98 -27.37 -48.44
CA PRO A 229 -2.31 -27.97 -48.33
C PRO A 229 -3.42 -26.97 -48.64
N THR A 230 -4.50 -27.48 -49.25
CA THR A 230 -5.67 -26.67 -49.63
C THR A 230 -6.97 -27.09 -48.93
N ALA A 231 -6.92 -28.15 -48.13
CA ALA A 231 -8.03 -28.60 -47.28
C ALA A 231 -7.78 -28.18 -45.82
N ASP A 232 -8.87 -27.98 -45.07
CA ASP A 232 -8.81 -27.43 -43.71
C ASP A 232 -8.03 -28.33 -42.73
N MET A 233 -7.23 -27.70 -41.87
CA MET A 233 -6.36 -28.33 -40.87
C MET A 233 -6.52 -27.65 -39.50
N ARG A 234 -6.09 -28.33 -38.44
CA ARG A 234 -6.02 -27.82 -37.06
C ARG A 234 -4.56 -27.71 -36.62
N PRO A 235 -4.20 -26.80 -35.68
CA PRO A 235 -3.08 -27.00 -34.78
C PRO A 235 -3.19 -28.38 -34.09
N ILE A 236 -2.15 -29.20 -34.22
CA ILE A 236 -2.05 -30.54 -33.67
C ILE A 236 -0.61 -30.87 -33.31
N PHE A 237 -0.45 -31.50 -32.16
CA PHE A 237 0.78 -31.80 -31.45
C PHE A 237 0.73 -33.28 -31.07
N SER A 238 1.84 -34.02 -31.19
CA SER A 238 1.74 -35.48 -31.19
C SER A 238 3.03 -36.25 -30.94
N ASP A 239 3.19 -36.75 -29.71
CA ASP A 239 4.10 -37.87 -29.43
C ASP A 239 3.53 -39.18 -29.99
N PHE A 240 4.32 -39.94 -30.74
CA PHE A 240 3.85 -41.16 -31.41
C PHE A 240 4.02 -42.44 -30.58
N LEU A 241 4.99 -42.52 -29.67
CA LEU A 241 5.46 -43.78 -29.07
C LEU A 241 5.26 -43.81 -27.54
N PRO A 242 4.21 -44.49 -27.04
CA PRO A 242 3.95 -44.54 -25.60
C PRO A 242 5.11 -45.20 -24.84
N GLY A 243 5.60 -44.52 -23.80
CA GLY A 243 6.78 -44.90 -23.01
C GLY A 243 8.12 -44.50 -23.64
N GLY A 244 8.12 -43.66 -24.69
CA GLY A 244 9.32 -43.06 -25.26
C GLY A 244 9.82 -41.83 -24.49
N GLY A 245 10.76 -41.09 -25.10
CA GLY A 245 11.04 -39.71 -24.67
C GLY A 245 9.89 -38.80 -25.10
N LYS A 246 9.32 -38.04 -24.17
CA LYS A 246 8.04 -37.34 -24.35
C LYS A 246 8.18 -36.02 -25.11
N GLU A 247 7.15 -35.59 -25.82
CA GLU A 247 7.08 -34.24 -26.42
C GLU A 247 6.40 -33.29 -25.43
N VAL A 248 6.98 -32.13 -25.15
CA VAL A 248 6.44 -31.16 -24.17
C VAL A 248 6.17 -29.83 -24.86
N PHE A 249 5.03 -29.22 -24.56
CA PHE A 249 4.60 -27.92 -25.10
C PHE A 249 4.25 -26.98 -23.96
N ASP A 250 4.44 -25.71 -24.26
CA ASP A 250 4.48 -24.60 -23.30
C ASP A 250 3.39 -23.59 -23.68
N TRP A 251 3.35 -23.16 -24.95
CA TRP A 251 2.19 -22.44 -25.50
C TRP A 251 2.03 -22.67 -27.00
N PHE A 252 0.84 -22.39 -27.55
CA PHE A 252 0.67 -22.17 -28.99
C PHE A 252 -0.37 -21.10 -29.29
N ARG A 253 -0.13 -20.30 -30.35
CA ARG A 253 -1.02 -19.22 -30.80
C ARG A 253 -1.15 -19.26 -32.33
N MET A 254 -2.36 -19.08 -32.84
CA MET A 254 -2.68 -19.25 -34.26
C MET A 254 -3.46 -18.06 -34.84
N SER A 255 -2.96 -17.50 -35.92
CA SER A 255 -3.55 -16.36 -36.62
C SER A 255 -4.70 -16.76 -37.59
N PRO A 256 -5.53 -15.81 -38.10
CA PRO A 256 -5.49 -14.37 -37.86
C PRO A 256 -5.56 -13.95 -36.39
N TYR A 257 -4.80 -12.91 -36.06
CA TYR A 257 -5.04 -12.09 -34.87
C TYR A 257 -6.23 -11.14 -35.13
N ALA A 258 -6.85 -10.63 -34.06
CA ALA A 258 -7.80 -9.53 -34.14
C ALA A 258 -7.16 -8.29 -34.80
N ALA A 259 -7.92 -7.53 -35.59
CA ALA A 259 -7.37 -6.34 -36.26
C ALA A 259 -7.13 -5.17 -35.29
N SER A 260 -7.85 -5.16 -34.16
CA SER A 260 -7.67 -4.24 -33.03
C SER A 260 -8.33 -4.84 -31.80
N GLY A 261 -7.88 -4.42 -30.63
CA GLY A 261 -8.41 -4.78 -29.32
C GLY A 261 -8.04 -3.73 -28.28
N MET A 262 -8.68 -3.82 -27.11
CA MET A 262 -8.62 -2.84 -26.04
C MET A 262 -8.40 -3.52 -24.71
N PHE A 263 -7.25 -3.26 -24.09
CA PHE A 263 -6.96 -3.61 -22.71
C PHE A 263 -7.10 -2.37 -21.82
N VAL A 264 -7.65 -2.56 -20.62
CA VAL A 264 -7.78 -1.55 -19.58
C VAL A 264 -7.18 -2.11 -18.31
N SER A 265 -6.24 -1.40 -17.68
CA SER A 265 -5.51 -1.89 -16.51
C SER A 265 -6.39 -2.05 -15.26
N ARG A 266 -5.84 -2.67 -14.21
CA ARG A 266 -6.30 -2.47 -12.83
C ARG A 266 -6.35 -0.97 -12.49
N VAL A 267 -7.16 -0.60 -11.50
CA VAL A 267 -7.12 0.74 -10.91
C VAL A 267 -5.91 0.80 -9.96
N PHE A 268 -5.08 1.83 -10.14
CA PHE A 268 -3.96 2.12 -9.25
C PHE A 268 -4.39 3.16 -8.22
N ASP A 269 -4.05 2.93 -6.96
CA ASP A 269 -4.39 3.79 -5.82
C ASP A 269 -3.11 4.36 -5.21
N ALA A 270 -2.90 5.67 -5.33
CA ALA A 270 -1.76 6.35 -4.71
C ALA A 270 -1.92 6.56 -3.18
N GLY A 271 -2.98 6.02 -2.57
CA GLY A 271 -3.35 6.15 -1.15
C GLY A 271 -3.91 7.52 -0.76
N SER A 272 -3.61 8.54 -1.56
CA SER A 272 -3.97 9.95 -1.38
C SER A 272 -4.00 10.64 -2.75
N ASN A 273 -4.52 11.88 -2.83
CA ASN A 273 -4.47 12.66 -4.06
C ASN A 273 -3.02 12.77 -4.58
N ALA A 274 -2.83 12.51 -5.87
CA ALA A 274 -1.50 12.34 -6.47
C ALA A 274 -1.36 13.07 -7.80
N ARG A 275 -0.13 13.52 -8.08
CA ARG A 275 0.28 13.99 -9.40
C ARG A 275 0.90 12.85 -10.19
N TRP A 276 0.22 12.47 -11.26
CA TRP A 276 0.67 11.45 -12.19
C TRP A 276 1.67 12.06 -13.18
N ILE A 277 2.91 11.57 -13.18
CA ILE A 277 4.03 12.17 -13.95
C ILE A 277 4.09 11.59 -15.36
N ASP A 278 4.34 10.29 -15.47
CA ASP A 278 4.48 9.60 -16.74
C ASP A 278 4.00 8.15 -16.70
N LEU A 279 3.74 7.63 -17.89
CA LEU A 279 3.49 6.22 -18.18
C LEU A 279 4.54 5.80 -19.21
N GLN A 280 5.52 5.02 -18.76
CA GLN A 280 6.56 4.43 -19.60
C GLN A 280 6.20 2.97 -19.91
N ALA A 281 6.42 2.52 -21.14
CA ALA A 281 6.02 1.18 -21.55
C ALA A 281 7.02 0.56 -22.52
N THR A 282 7.43 -0.69 -22.25
CA THR A 282 8.18 -1.51 -23.20
C THR A 282 7.18 -2.25 -24.10
N SER A 283 7.41 -2.24 -25.41
CA SER A 283 6.53 -2.90 -26.37
C SER A 283 7.27 -3.41 -27.61
N GLU A 284 6.88 -4.60 -28.08
CA GLU A 284 7.25 -5.10 -29.40
C GLU A 284 6.25 -4.59 -30.45
N LEU A 285 6.76 -3.90 -31.46
CA LEU A 285 5.96 -3.32 -32.55
C LEU A 285 6.47 -3.82 -33.93
N PRO A 286 6.07 -5.02 -34.38
CA PRO A 286 6.33 -5.47 -35.76
C PRO A 286 5.75 -4.50 -36.80
N ASP A 287 6.38 -4.44 -37.98
CA ASP A 287 5.95 -3.57 -39.09
C ASP A 287 4.44 -3.71 -39.39
N GLY A 288 3.71 -2.60 -39.33
CA GLY A 288 2.26 -2.56 -39.58
C GLY A 288 1.38 -2.81 -38.34
N THR A 289 1.97 -2.97 -37.16
CA THR A 289 1.28 -2.97 -35.85
C THR A 289 1.42 -1.63 -35.14
N ASN A 290 0.57 -1.36 -34.15
CA ASN A 290 0.64 -0.15 -33.30
C ASN A 290 -0.11 -0.32 -31.97
N ILE A 291 0.40 0.29 -30.91
CA ILE A 291 -0.28 0.46 -29.61
C ILE A 291 -0.50 1.96 -29.36
N VAL A 292 -1.68 2.33 -28.84
CA VAL A 292 -1.96 3.67 -28.31
C VAL A 292 -2.25 3.56 -26.81
N LEU A 293 -1.52 4.34 -26.01
CA LEU A 293 -1.74 4.46 -24.57
C LEU A 293 -2.52 5.74 -24.24
N GLU A 294 -3.54 5.58 -23.39
CA GLU A 294 -4.35 6.65 -22.82
C GLU A 294 -4.47 6.42 -21.32
N THR A 295 -4.71 7.49 -20.55
CA THR A 295 -4.98 7.41 -19.11
C THR A 295 -6.29 8.08 -18.76
N ARG A 296 -6.82 7.78 -17.58
CA ARG A 296 -7.82 8.59 -16.86
C ARG A 296 -7.56 8.52 -15.36
N SER A 297 -8.01 9.53 -14.63
CA SER A 297 -7.88 9.62 -13.18
C SER A 297 -9.19 10.02 -12.50
N GLY A 298 -9.29 9.78 -11.19
CA GLY A 298 -10.44 10.17 -10.37
C GLY A 298 -10.20 9.89 -8.88
N ASP A 299 -11.13 10.30 -8.02
CA ASP A 299 -10.98 10.20 -6.56
C ASP A 299 -11.84 9.10 -5.91
N THR A 300 -12.50 8.28 -6.73
CA THR A 300 -13.29 7.11 -6.32
C THR A 300 -12.63 5.81 -6.79
N ALA A 301 -12.54 4.80 -5.92
CA ALA A 301 -11.82 3.55 -6.20
C ALA A 301 -12.41 2.73 -7.37
N ALA A 302 -13.71 2.87 -7.63
CA ALA A 302 -14.39 2.30 -8.79
C ALA A 302 -14.67 3.41 -9.82
N PRO A 303 -14.25 3.28 -11.10
CA PRO A 303 -14.41 4.37 -12.06
C PRO A 303 -15.87 4.69 -12.41
N ASP A 304 -16.28 5.91 -12.08
CA ASP A 304 -17.66 6.43 -12.25
C ASP A 304 -17.74 7.58 -13.28
N GLU A 305 -18.79 8.41 -13.20
CA GLU A 305 -19.01 9.57 -14.09
C GLU A 305 -18.25 10.85 -13.70
N THR A 306 -17.57 10.86 -12.54
CA THR A 306 -16.73 11.97 -12.06
C THR A 306 -15.27 11.85 -12.54
N TRP A 307 -14.84 10.63 -12.85
CA TRP A 307 -13.52 10.34 -13.42
C TRP A 307 -13.28 11.10 -14.73
N SER A 308 -12.02 11.44 -15.00
CA SER A 308 -11.62 12.14 -16.22
C SER A 308 -11.97 11.34 -17.48
N PRO A 309 -12.21 12.02 -18.62
CA PRO A 309 -12.22 11.32 -19.91
C PRO A 309 -10.83 10.70 -20.18
N TRP A 310 -10.85 9.60 -20.92
CA TRP A 310 -9.63 8.99 -21.47
C TRP A 310 -8.84 10.00 -22.30
N THR A 311 -7.58 10.22 -21.94
CA THR A 311 -6.71 11.23 -22.55
C THR A 311 -5.36 10.61 -22.92
N GLY A 312 -4.88 10.90 -24.14
CA GLY A 312 -3.60 10.38 -24.65
C GLY A 312 -2.39 11.08 -24.02
N LEU A 313 -1.29 10.33 -23.90
CA LEU A 313 -0.03 10.81 -23.32
C LEU A 313 0.65 11.90 -24.19
N SER A 314 1.43 12.77 -23.55
CA SER A 314 2.26 13.79 -24.22
C SER A 314 3.70 13.30 -24.30
N GLY A 315 3.97 12.39 -25.24
CA GLY A 315 5.15 11.51 -25.15
C GLY A 315 4.85 10.42 -24.13
N ASN A 316 5.65 10.31 -23.07
CA ASN A 316 5.33 9.45 -21.93
C ASN A 316 4.52 10.20 -20.84
N ALA A 317 4.54 11.53 -20.84
CA ALA A 317 3.96 12.33 -19.77
C ALA A 317 2.44 12.15 -19.69
N ILE A 318 1.94 11.92 -18.48
CA ILE A 318 0.50 11.78 -18.21
C ILE A 318 -0.15 13.16 -18.31
N THR A 319 -1.34 13.18 -18.92
CA THR A 319 -2.14 14.38 -19.21
C THR A 319 -3.49 14.37 -18.48
N SER A 320 -3.78 13.29 -17.76
CA SER A 320 -4.93 13.19 -16.86
C SER A 320 -4.73 14.09 -15.63
N PRO A 321 -5.80 14.63 -15.01
CA PRO A 321 -5.70 15.46 -13.81
C PRO A 321 -5.01 14.76 -12.62
N ASN A 322 -4.49 15.56 -11.68
CA ASN A 322 -4.18 15.07 -10.33
C ASN A 322 -5.47 14.50 -9.69
N ALA A 323 -5.37 13.31 -9.12
CA ALA A 323 -6.43 12.62 -8.37
C ALA A 323 -5.83 11.43 -7.63
N ARG A 324 -6.54 10.81 -6.68
CA ARG A 324 -6.04 9.65 -5.92
C ARG A 324 -5.84 8.37 -6.75
N TYR A 325 -6.67 8.14 -7.76
CA TYR A 325 -6.66 6.92 -8.56
C TYR A 325 -6.33 7.18 -10.03
N LEU A 326 -5.64 6.24 -10.68
CA LEU A 326 -5.35 6.22 -12.11
C LEU A 326 -5.77 4.89 -12.73
N GLN A 327 -6.12 4.91 -14.01
CA GLN A 327 -6.20 3.73 -14.86
C GLN A 327 -5.61 4.05 -16.24
N TYR A 328 -4.90 3.11 -16.86
CA TYR A 328 -4.46 3.22 -18.26
C TYR A 328 -5.24 2.30 -19.18
N ARG A 329 -5.23 2.63 -20.47
CA ARG A 329 -5.83 1.87 -21.56
C ARG A 329 -4.81 1.71 -22.67
N ALA A 330 -4.63 0.48 -23.11
CA ALA A 330 -3.87 0.14 -24.30
C ALA A 330 -4.83 -0.27 -25.42
N THR A 331 -4.89 0.55 -26.49
CA THR A 331 -5.58 0.17 -27.72
C THR A 331 -4.56 -0.41 -28.70
N LEU A 332 -4.62 -1.72 -28.90
CA LEU A 332 -3.74 -2.46 -29.80
C LEU A 332 -4.35 -2.51 -31.20
N SER A 333 -3.52 -2.57 -32.24
CA SER A 333 -3.96 -2.64 -33.64
C SER A 333 -2.93 -3.30 -34.55
N SER A 334 -3.39 -3.97 -35.60
CA SER A 334 -2.54 -4.55 -36.65
C SER A 334 -3.19 -4.42 -38.03
N THR A 335 -2.36 -4.13 -39.03
CA THR A 335 -2.74 -4.13 -40.45
C THR A 335 -2.38 -5.43 -41.17
N ASP A 336 -1.56 -6.29 -40.56
CA ASP A 336 -1.27 -7.64 -41.05
C ASP A 336 -1.86 -8.68 -40.07
N PRO A 337 -2.85 -9.50 -40.48
CA PRO A 337 -3.48 -10.47 -39.59
C PRO A 337 -2.54 -11.57 -39.09
N SER A 338 -1.33 -11.73 -39.64
CA SER A 338 -0.30 -12.66 -39.15
C SER A 338 0.60 -12.08 -38.06
N LEU A 339 0.48 -10.79 -37.74
CA LEU A 339 1.30 -10.08 -36.75
C LEU A 339 0.42 -9.46 -35.65
N THR A 340 0.99 -9.37 -34.45
CA THR A 340 0.45 -8.63 -33.30
C THR A 340 1.55 -7.75 -32.71
N PRO A 341 1.25 -6.55 -32.18
CA PRO A 341 2.11 -5.91 -31.22
C PRO A 341 2.02 -6.62 -29.86
N ALA A 342 2.96 -6.34 -28.96
CA ALA A 342 2.90 -6.77 -27.56
C ALA A 342 3.23 -5.61 -26.61
N LEU A 343 2.45 -5.42 -25.55
CA LEU A 343 2.77 -4.56 -24.42
C LEU A 343 3.43 -5.42 -23.34
N GLN A 344 4.74 -5.28 -23.15
CA GLN A 344 5.54 -6.11 -22.23
C GLN A 344 5.62 -5.51 -20.82
N SER A 345 5.56 -4.18 -20.70
CA SER A 345 5.50 -3.51 -19.39
C SER A 345 4.72 -2.20 -19.45
N ALA A 346 4.18 -1.79 -18.32
CA ALA A 346 3.60 -0.47 -18.11
C ALA A 346 3.99 0.05 -16.71
N THR A 347 4.90 1.02 -16.67
CA THR A 347 5.37 1.69 -15.44
C THR A 347 4.74 3.07 -15.33
N ILE A 348 3.98 3.31 -14.28
CA ILE A 348 3.40 4.61 -13.94
C ILE A 348 4.28 5.27 -12.88
N THR A 349 4.76 6.49 -13.11
CA THR A 349 5.47 7.30 -12.10
C THR A 349 4.54 8.38 -11.53
N TYR A 350 4.55 8.60 -10.21
CA TYR A 350 3.70 9.59 -9.55
C TYR A 350 4.34 10.23 -8.32
N LEU A 351 3.78 11.35 -7.87
CA LEU A 351 4.07 12.02 -6.59
C LEU A 351 2.82 12.02 -5.72
N ALA A 352 2.98 11.68 -4.44
CA ALA A 352 1.95 11.69 -3.41
C ALA A 352 2.61 11.76 -2.02
N PRO A 353 1.92 12.27 -0.98
CA PRO A 353 0.62 12.93 -1.03
C PRO A 353 0.71 14.34 -1.62
N CYS A 354 -0.31 14.76 -2.37
CA CYS A 354 -0.48 16.13 -2.84
C CYS A 354 -1.63 16.81 -2.07
N ALA A 355 -1.31 17.84 -1.29
CA ALA A 355 -2.20 18.56 -0.36
C ALA A 355 -2.09 20.08 -0.58
N PRO A 356 -3.09 20.91 -0.21
CA PRO A 356 -3.01 22.35 -0.43
C PRO A 356 -1.75 22.97 0.21
N GLU A 357 -1.07 23.82 -0.56
CA GLU A 357 0.17 24.51 -0.17
C GLU A 357 0.17 25.02 1.28
N THR A 358 1.28 24.79 1.97
CA THR A 358 1.60 25.41 3.26
C THR A 358 2.94 26.13 3.15
N CYS A 359 3.14 27.22 3.91
CA CYS A 359 4.41 27.96 3.89
C CYS A 359 5.52 27.21 4.64
N ASN A 360 5.98 26.10 4.07
CA ASN A 360 6.97 25.21 4.63
C ASN A 360 8.22 25.11 3.73
N GLY A 361 8.12 25.44 2.44
CA GLY A 361 9.17 25.34 1.43
C GLY A 361 9.33 23.95 0.80
N ILE A 362 8.21 23.29 0.53
CA ILE A 362 8.03 22.06 -0.26
C ILE A 362 6.91 22.37 -1.28
N ASP A 363 6.87 21.64 -2.40
CA ASP A 363 5.78 21.63 -3.38
C ASP A 363 4.70 20.69 -2.83
N ASP A 364 3.87 21.17 -1.89
CA ASP A 364 2.89 20.34 -1.17
C ASP A 364 1.72 19.96 -2.10
N ASP A 365 1.25 20.88 -2.96
CA ASP A 365 0.11 20.61 -3.86
C ASP A 365 0.51 19.91 -5.17
N CYS A 366 1.82 19.73 -5.33
CA CYS A 366 2.49 19.11 -6.46
C CYS A 366 2.33 19.87 -7.79
N ASP A 367 1.90 21.14 -7.86
CA ASP A 367 1.81 21.85 -9.15
C ASP A 367 3.19 22.16 -9.78
N GLY A 368 4.27 22.11 -8.99
CA GLY A 368 5.64 22.41 -9.40
C GLY A 368 6.15 23.80 -8.97
N ASN A 369 5.39 24.54 -8.15
CA ASN A 369 5.76 25.86 -7.63
C ASN A 369 5.64 25.88 -6.10
N VAL A 370 6.79 25.85 -5.42
CA VAL A 370 6.89 25.92 -3.95
C VAL A 370 6.33 27.23 -3.36
N ASP A 371 5.56 27.12 -2.28
CA ASP A 371 4.96 28.20 -1.49
C ASP A 371 4.05 29.17 -2.31
N ASN A 372 3.27 28.67 -3.28
CA ASN A 372 2.66 29.54 -4.33
C ASN A 372 1.36 30.30 -3.96
N GLY A 373 0.78 30.07 -2.78
CA GLY A 373 -0.55 30.58 -2.38
C GLY A 373 -0.61 32.01 -1.84
N THR A 374 -1.78 32.66 -1.94
CA THR A 374 -1.98 34.05 -1.49
C THR A 374 -2.28 34.25 0.00
N SER A 375 -2.55 33.17 0.75
CA SER A 375 -2.94 33.22 2.18
C SER A 375 -2.18 32.21 3.05
N LEU A 376 -1.03 31.70 2.59
CA LEU A 376 -0.23 30.67 3.28
C LEU A 376 0.28 31.07 4.68
N CYS A 377 0.18 32.36 5.01
CA CYS A 377 0.71 32.99 6.21
C CYS A 377 -0.25 34.03 6.81
N ASP A 378 -1.54 33.97 6.49
CA ASP A 378 -2.52 34.93 6.99
C ASP A 378 -2.76 34.72 8.50
N ASP A 379 -2.15 35.54 9.37
CA ASP A 379 -2.34 35.45 10.83
C ASP A 379 -3.66 36.10 11.31
N HIS A 380 -4.50 36.54 10.38
CA HIS A 380 -5.77 37.23 10.59
C HIS A 380 -5.64 38.54 11.39
N ASN A 381 -4.43 39.06 11.61
CA ASN A 381 -4.20 40.32 12.29
C ASN A 381 -4.09 41.47 11.26
N PRO A 382 -5.04 42.42 11.21
CA PRO A 382 -5.03 43.52 10.24
C PRO A 382 -3.85 44.50 10.42
N CYS A 383 -3.04 44.33 11.47
CA CYS A 383 -1.84 45.10 11.77
C CYS A 383 -0.53 44.45 11.32
N THR A 384 -0.61 43.35 10.59
CA THR A 384 0.50 42.71 9.90
C THR A 384 0.26 42.65 8.38
N ALA A 385 1.34 42.59 7.62
CA ALA A 385 1.33 42.33 6.18
C ALA A 385 2.19 41.10 5.91
N ASP A 386 1.54 40.05 5.42
CA ASP A 386 2.06 38.71 5.51
C ASP A 386 2.64 38.22 4.19
N SER A 387 3.64 37.35 4.30
CA SER A 387 4.37 36.82 3.17
C SER A 387 5.03 35.51 3.53
N CYS A 388 4.92 34.50 2.66
CA CYS A 388 5.83 33.36 2.72
C CYS A 388 7.18 33.76 2.09
N VAL A 389 8.29 33.45 2.75
CA VAL A 389 9.64 33.69 2.24
C VAL A 389 10.55 32.52 2.63
N ASP A 390 11.12 31.85 1.63
CA ASP A 390 12.04 30.69 1.78
C ASP A 390 11.45 29.51 2.59
N GLY A 391 10.12 29.28 2.50
CA GLY A 391 9.40 28.31 3.31
C GLY A 391 9.27 28.70 4.78
N ARG A 392 9.00 29.98 5.05
CA ARG A 392 8.72 30.51 6.38
C ARG A 392 7.86 31.77 6.34
N CYS A 393 6.86 31.86 7.21
CA CYS A 393 6.02 33.05 7.31
C CYS A 393 6.75 34.26 7.89
N VAL A 394 6.55 35.41 7.25
CA VAL A 394 7.12 36.71 7.58
C VAL A 394 6.00 37.74 7.67
N PHE A 395 5.49 37.93 8.88
CA PHE A 395 4.51 38.93 9.27
C PHE A 395 5.22 40.30 9.47
N ARG A 396 4.76 41.36 8.81
CA ARG A 396 5.39 42.70 8.87
C ARG A 396 4.44 43.76 9.44
N PRO A 397 4.74 44.38 10.61
CA PRO A 397 3.90 45.42 11.20
C PRO A 397 3.55 46.59 10.26
N THR A 398 2.25 46.86 10.10
CA THR A 398 1.68 47.90 9.23
C THR A 398 1.17 49.09 10.04
N ALA A 399 2.10 49.79 10.69
CA ALA A 399 1.78 50.92 11.56
C ALA A 399 0.94 52.02 10.87
N GLY A 400 -0.17 52.43 11.50
CA GLY A 400 -1.10 53.44 11.01
C GLY A 400 -2.23 52.93 10.11
N VAL A 401 -2.33 51.61 9.88
CA VAL A 401 -3.57 50.98 9.37
C VAL A 401 -4.67 51.09 10.43
N ALA A 402 -5.91 51.32 10.00
CA ALA A 402 -7.07 51.34 10.88
C ALA A 402 -7.54 49.91 11.18
N CYS A 403 -7.87 49.64 12.43
CA CYS A 403 -8.25 48.34 12.96
C CYS A 403 -9.33 48.51 14.03
N ASP A 404 -9.74 47.41 14.67
CA ASP A 404 -10.55 47.42 15.89
C ASP A 404 -9.74 46.66 16.97
N ASP A 405 -9.79 47.10 18.23
CA ASP A 405 -9.16 46.40 19.35
C ASP A 405 -10.19 45.67 20.25
N ASP A 406 -11.42 45.51 19.75
CA ASP A 406 -12.59 44.86 20.38
C ASP A 406 -12.98 45.46 21.75
N ASN A 407 -12.39 46.60 22.11
CA ASN A 407 -12.58 47.28 23.38
C ASN A 407 -13.45 48.53 23.18
N PRO A 408 -14.75 48.50 23.56
CA PRO A 408 -15.66 49.62 23.32
C PRO A 408 -15.32 50.88 24.15
N CYS A 409 -14.32 50.82 25.03
CA CYS A 409 -13.83 51.96 25.81
C CYS A 409 -12.59 52.66 25.19
N THR A 410 -12.05 52.15 24.09
CA THR A 410 -11.03 52.83 23.27
C THR A 410 -11.65 53.57 22.09
N THR A 411 -10.91 54.52 21.51
CA THR A 411 -11.31 55.21 20.28
C THR A 411 -10.12 55.58 19.40
N GLY A 412 -10.31 55.53 18.09
CA GLY A 412 -9.35 56.01 17.09
C GLY A 412 -8.28 54.97 16.77
N ASP A 413 -8.73 53.74 16.60
CA ASP A 413 -7.98 52.52 16.89
C ASP A 413 -7.12 52.14 15.68
N ALA A 414 -5.82 52.00 15.91
CA ALA A 414 -4.85 51.94 14.85
C ALA A 414 -3.68 51.02 15.18
N CYS A 415 -3.14 50.41 14.13
CA CYS A 415 -2.00 49.53 14.21
C CYS A 415 -0.76 50.29 14.69
N ASN A 416 -0.17 49.84 15.79
CA ASN A 416 1.03 50.44 16.35
C ASN A 416 2.32 49.95 15.65
N ALA A 417 3.48 50.46 16.07
CA ALA A 417 4.77 50.10 15.49
C ALA A 417 5.17 48.62 15.70
N ASP A 418 4.54 47.95 16.68
CA ASP A 418 4.82 46.57 17.10
C ASP A 418 3.80 45.57 16.52
N GLY A 419 2.93 46.01 15.60
CA GLY A 419 2.00 45.14 14.87
C GLY A 419 0.74 44.76 15.63
N ARG A 420 0.32 45.53 16.64
CA ARG A 420 -0.93 45.34 17.38
C ARG A 420 -1.91 46.48 17.13
N CYS A 421 -3.21 46.18 17.10
CA CYS A 421 -4.21 47.23 17.23
C CYS A 421 -4.17 47.82 18.65
N ALA A 422 -4.33 49.13 18.76
CA ALA A 422 -4.48 49.82 20.04
C ALA A 422 -5.18 51.18 19.85
N GLY A 423 -6.19 51.44 20.66
CA GLY A 423 -6.91 52.71 20.70
C GLY A 423 -6.43 53.73 21.73
N THR A 424 -7.10 54.89 21.74
CA THR A 424 -6.95 55.90 22.79
C THR A 424 -8.02 55.71 23.88
N PRO A 425 -7.66 55.47 25.16
CA PRO A 425 -8.64 55.24 26.23
C PRO A 425 -9.58 56.42 26.47
N THR A 426 -10.88 56.13 26.61
CA THR A 426 -11.92 57.11 26.93
C THR A 426 -11.80 57.58 28.38
N VAL A 427 -11.66 58.90 28.59
CA VAL A 427 -11.51 59.49 29.93
C VAL A 427 -12.88 59.81 30.53
N CYS A 428 -13.22 59.13 31.62
CA CYS A 428 -14.38 59.41 32.46
C CYS A 428 -13.90 60.03 33.79
N ASN A 429 -14.49 61.16 34.19
CA ASN A 429 -14.30 61.82 35.50
C ASN A 429 -15.53 62.71 35.77
N ASP A 430 -16.15 62.62 36.95
CA ASP A 430 -17.29 63.45 37.36
C ASP A 430 -16.96 64.56 38.39
N ASP A 431 -15.68 64.67 38.79
CA ASP A 431 -15.15 65.58 39.81
C ASP A 431 -15.72 65.36 41.24
N ASN A 432 -16.35 64.22 41.54
CA ASN A 432 -16.77 63.84 42.90
C ASN A 432 -15.77 62.88 43.59
N THR A 433 -15.39 63.19 44.83
CA THR A 433 -14.41 62.42 45.60
C THR A 433 -14.98 61.14 46.24
N CYS A 434 -16.32 60.97 46.26
CA CYS A 434 -16.99 59.76 46.76
C CYS A 434 -17.33 58.74 45.66
N THR A 435 -16.87 58.94 44.42
CA THR A 435 -17.06 58.04 43.26
C THR A 435 -15.73 57.49 42.74
N ALA A 436 -15.79 56.32 42.12
CA ALA A 436 -14.72 55.75 41.30
C ALA A 436 -15.22 55.65 39.85
N ASP A 437 -14.46 56.28 38.96
CA ASP A 437 -14.90 56.59 37.61
C ASP A 437 -14.18 55.69 36.61
N ALA A 438 -14.97 54.99 35.81
CA ALA A 438 -14.47 54.02 34.84
C ALA A 438 -15.30 54.07 33.56
N CYS A 439 -14.76 53.51 32.47
CA CYS A 439 -15.57 53.13 31.32
C CYS A 439 -15.87 51.63 31.42
N GLU A 440 -17.14 51.25 31.30
CA GLU A 440 -17.59 49.86 31.20
C GLU A 440 -18.48 49.76 29.96
N ASN A 441 -18.16 48.83 29.05
CA ASN A 441 -18.92 48.57 27.81
C ASN A 441 -19.16 49.84 26.94
N GLY A 442 -18.18 50.73 26.86
CA GLY A 442 -18.25 51.98 26.09
C GLY A 442 -19.10 53.09 26.71
N VAL A 443 -19.48 52.96 27.98
CA VAL A 443 -20.24 53.95 28.74
C VAL A 443 -19.47 54.33 30.00
N CYS A 444 -19.37 55.63 30.30
CA CYS A 444 -18.84 56.08 31.58
C CYS A 444 -19.77 55.66 32.72
N VAL A 445 -19.22 54.94 33.70
CA VAL A 445 -19.87 54.56 34.95
C VAL A 445 -19.16 55.22 36.12
N PHE A 446 -19.95 55.79 37.03
CA PHE A 446 -19.48 56.51 38.21
C PHE A 446 -20.00 55.73 39.42
N LYS A 447 -19.14 54.92 40.05
CA LYS A 447 -19.55 53.96 41.09
C LYS A 447 -19.23 54.52 42.48
N PRO A 448 -20.21 54.70 43.38
CA PRO A 448 -19.96 55.13 44.75
C PRO A 448 -18.94 54.26 45.49
N VAL A 449 -18.03 54.89 46.24
CA VAL A 449 -17.04 54.23 47.08
C VAL A 449 -17.22 54.64 48.53
N ALA A 450 -17.88 53.77 49.30
CA ALA A 450 -17.99 53.93 50.73
C ALA A 450 -16.61 53.78 51.44
N GLY A 451 -16.40 54.51 52.52
CA GLY A 451 -15.17 54.39 53.34
C GLY A 451 -14.08 55.42 53.05
N ILE A 452 -14.21 56.24 52.00
CA ILE A 452 -13.30 57.38 51.73
C ILE A 452 -13.58 58.50 52.76
N THR A 453 -12.54 59.08 53.36
CA THR A 453 -12.68 60.22 54.31
C THR A 453 -13.02 61.52 53.59
N CYS A 454 -13.95 62.30 54.15
CA CYS A 454 -14.46 63.55 53.57
C CYS A 454 -14.76 64.61 54.66
N ASP A 455 -15.59 65.61 54.38
CA ASP A 455 -16.06 66.66 55.32
C ASP A 455 -17.52 66.98 54.96
N ASP A 456 -18.46 66.83 55.92
CA ASP A 456 -19.90 67.07 55.71
C ASP A 456 -20.37 68.49 56.16
N GLY A 457 -19.48 69.26 56.80
CA GLY A 457 -19.71 70.63 57.25
C GLY A 457 -20.62 70.79 58.47
N ASN A 458 -21.03 69.70 59.13
CA ASN A 458 -21.87 69.72 60.33
C ASN A 458 -21.04 69.86 61.63
N VAL A 459 -21.63 70.47 62.66
CA VAL A 459 -20.97 70.77 63.94
C VAL A 459 -21.49 69.92 65.11
N CYS A 460 -22.17 68.82 64.80
CA CYS A 460 -22.69 67.84 65.76
C CYS A 460 -22.27 66.40 65.41
N THR A 461 -21.29 66.25 64.52
CA THR A 461 -20.70 65.00 64.02
C THR A 461 -19.20 64.97 64.30
N ASP A 462 -18.60 63.77 64.35
CA ASP A 462 -17.17 63.57 64.12
C ASP A 462 -16.90 62.34 63.23
N HIS A 463 -15.70 62.29 62.62
CA HIS A 463 -15.26 61.29 61.64
C HIS A 463 -16.18 61.11 60.42
N ASP A 464 -16.10 62.06 59.48
CA ASP A 464 -16.92 62.08 58.26
C ASP A 464 -16.37 61.16 57.15
N VAL A 465 -17.26 60.34 56.58
CA VAL A 465 -16.91 59.27 55.63
C VAL A 465 -17.96 59.19 54.50
N CYS A 466 -17.52 58.90 53.27
CA CYS A 466 -18.41 58.63 52.14
C CYS A 466 -19.24 57.36 52.39
N ASN A 467 -20.53 57.42 52.10
CA ASN A 467 -21.48 56.31 52.21
C ASN A 467 -21.63 55.54 50.87
N THR A 468 -22.44 54.49 50.87
CA THR A 468 -22.69 53.62 49.70
C THR A 468 -23.43 54.30 48.55
N ASP A 469 -24.02 55.48 48.77
CA ASP A 469 -24.75 56.26 47.77
C ASP A 469 -23.92 57.41 47.21
N GLY A 470 -22.64 57.52 47.61
CA GLY A 470 -21.69 58.51 47.09
C GLY A 470 -21.78 59.89 47.76
N GLN A 471 -22.29 59.95 49.00
CA GLN A 471 -22.42 61.18 49.79
C GLN A 471 -21.58 61.12 51.08
N CYS A 472 -21.11 62.28 51.55
CA CYS A 472 -20.35 62.40 52.80
C CYS A 472 -21.25 62.53 54.04
N SER A 473 -20.90 61.88 55.15
CA SER A 473 -21.60 62.01 56.45
C SER A 473 -20.77 61.57 57.66
N GLY A 474 -20.90 62.25 58.81
CA GLY A 474 -20.23 61.90 60.09
C GLY A 474 -21.12 61.36 61.23
N SER A 475 -20.51 61.11 62.39
CA SER A 475 -21.09 60.35 63.53
C SER A 475 -21.49 61.22 64.76
N PRO A 476 -22.72 61.13 65.33
CA PRO A 476 -23.17 62.04 66.40
C PRO A 476 -22.72 61.75 67.86
N ILE A 477 -22.86 62.76 68.73
CA ILE A 477 -22.57 62.72 70.18
C ILE A 477 -23.74 62.14 71.00
N ALA A 478 -23.44 61.29 72.00
CA ALA A 478 -24.39 60.42 72.72
C ALA A 478 -24.97 60.95 74.05
N CYS A 479 -26.14 60.43 74.42
CA CYS A 479 -26.99 60.75 75.58
C CYS A 479 -27.83 59.49 75.97
N ASP A 480 -28.38 59.38 77.21
CA ASP A 480 -29.26 58.27 77.66
C ASP A 480 -30.02 58.62 78.98
N ASP A 481 -31.33 58.35 79.07
CA ASP A 481 -32.19 58.51 80.27
C ASP A 481 -32.66 57.21 80.95
N GLY A 482 -32.44 56.04 80.33
CA GLY A 482 -32.67 54.72 80.93
C GLY A 482 -34.09 54.11 80.82
N ASN A 483 -34.97 54.63 79.95
CA ASN A 483 -36.21 53.92 79.56
C ASN A 483 -36.04 53.20 78.19
N PRO A 484 -36.23 51.87 78.09
CA PRO A 484 -35.76 51.11 76.93
C PRO A 484 -36.48 51.38 75.60
N CYS A 485 -37.76 51.76 75.57
CA CYS A 485 -38.42 52.21 74.34
C CYS A 485 -38.30 53.75 74.12
N THR A 486 -37.25 54.41 74.63
CA THR A 486 -36.87 55.81 74.30
C THR A 486 -35.38 55.96 74.01
N THR A 487 -35.02 56.95 73.21
CA THR A 487 -33.66 57.33 72.79
C THR A 487 -33.43 58.81 73.05
N ASP A 488 -32.24 59.15 73.56
CA ASP A 488 -31.84 60.52 73.82
C ASP A 488 -31.02 61.12 72.67
N ALA A 489 -31.30 62.38 72.34
CA ALA A 489 -30.69 63.12 71.25
C ALA A 489 -30.06 64.44 71.73
N CYS A 490 -28.98 64.85 71.06
CA CYS A 490 -28.28 66.10 71.33
C CYS A 490 -28.89 67.27 70.53
N VAL A 491 -29.28 68.35 71.23
CA VAL A 491 -29.85 69.57 70.64
C VAL A 491 -28.99 70.78 71.03
N ASN A 492 -28.38 71.44 70.06
CA ASN A 492 -27.42 72.55 70.27
C ASN A 492 -26.26 72.21 71.24
N GLY A 493 -25.87 70.93 71.35
CA GLY A 493 -24.82 70.46 72.26
C GLY A 493 -25.30 69.94 73.62
N VAL A 494 -26.61 69.73 73.86
CA VAL A 494 -27.16 69.23 75.15
C VAL A 494 -28.33 68.24 74.93
N CYS A 495 -28.44 67.21 75.78
CA CYS A 495 -29.33 66.04 75.64
C CYS A 495 -30.84 66.25 75.94
N ALA A 496 -31.73 65.49 75.26
CA ALA A 496 -33.15 65.24 75.60
C ALA A 496 -33.77 64.02 74.85
N SER A 497 -34.78 63.34 75.43
CA SER A 497 -35.34 62.06 74.94
C SER A 497 -36.60 62.10 74.02
N GLN A 498 -36.73 61.07 73.17
CA GLN A 498 -37.85 60.73 72.26
C GLN A 498 -38.08 59.20 72.19
N PRO A 499 -39.16 58.65 71.57
CA PRO A 499 -39.38 57.19 71.48
C PRO A 499 -38.36 56.42 70.64
N ALA A 500 -38.04 55.18 71.04
CA ALA A 500 -37.08 54.28 70.39
C ALA A 500 -37.73 52.97 69.90
N PRO A 501 -37.96 52.83 68.59
CA PRO A 501 -38.31 51.56 67.96
C PRO A 501 -37.08 50.65 67.84
N GLY A 502 -37.26 49.34 68.01
CA GLY A 502 -36.22 48.31 67.87
C GLY A 502 -35.62 47.78 69.17
N ALA A 503 -35.88 48.41 70.33
CA ALA A 503 -35.35 47.93 71.61
C ALA A 503 -36.09 46.67 72.13
N PRO A 504 -35.41 45.73 72.82
CA PRO A 504 -35.99 44.45 73.23
C PRO A 504 -37.01 44.60 74.38
N CYS A 505 -38.12 43.87 74.28
CA CYS A 505 -39.25 43.90 75.24
C CYS A 505 -39.98 42.54 75.25
N SER A 506 -41.31 42.48 75.50
CA SER A 506 -42.10 41.27 75.18
C SER A 506 -43.55 41.56 74.77
N ASP A 507 -44.10 40.78 73.82
CA ASP A 507 -45.46 40.93 73.26
C ASP A 507 -46.49 39.89 73.76
N GLY A 508 -46.04 38.68 74.12
CA GLY A 508 -46.87 37.62 74.71
C GLY A 508 -47.49 36.59 73.74
N ASN A 509 -47.08 36.55 72.48
CA ASN A 509 -47.40 35.46 71.55
C ASN A 509 -46.48 34.23 71.76
N ALA A 510 -46.90 33.05 71.29
CA ALA A 510 -46.25 31.75 71.53
C ALA A 510 -45.67 31.07 70.28
N CYS A 511 -45.81 31.71 69.11
CA CYS A 511 -45.16 31.30 67.86
C CYS A 511 -44.10 32.32 67.40
N THR A 512 -43.66 33.20 68.30
CA THR A 512 -42.66 34.25 68.08
C THR A 512 -41.55 34.18 69.13
N ASP A 513 -40.40 34.73 68.76
CA ASP A 513 -39.22 34.95 69.58
C ASP A 513 -38.59 36.31 69.19
N HIS A 514 -37.76 36.88 70.07
CA HIS A 514 -37.14 38.20 69.93
C HIS A 514 -38.14 39.37 69.69
N ASP A 515 -38.90 39.73 70.74
CA ASP A 515 -39.86 40.84 70.70
C ASP A 515 -39.19 42.23 70.83
N VAL A 516 -39.56 43.20 69.98
CA VAL A 516 -38.97 44.56 69.90
C VAL A 516 -39.98 45.72 69.86
N CYS A 517 -39.61 46.91 70.35
CA CYS A 517 -40.48 48.10 70.35
C CYS A 517 -40.78 48.58 68.91
N ASN A 518 -42.01 49.05 68.65
CA ASN A 518 -42.45 49.62 67.39
C ASN A 518 -42.40 51.16 67.38
N THR A 519 -42.84 51.78 66.28
CA THR A 519 -42.83 53.24 66.07
C THR A 519 -43.66 54.06 67.06
N ASP A 520 -44.58 53.43 67.79
CA ASP A 520 -45.42 54.07 68.81
C ASP A 520 -44.97 53.72 70.25
N GLY A 521 -43.88 52.96 70.42
CA GLY A 521 -43.33 52.57 71.72
C GLY A 521 -43.99 51.34 72.36
N GLN A 522 -44.54 50.41 71.57
CA GLN A 522 -45.12 49.13 72.03
C GLN A 522 -44.44 47.91 71.42
N CYS A 523 -44.46 46.76 72.08
CA CYS A 523 -43.69 45.58 71.66
C CYS A 523 -44.36 44.70 70.59
N SER A 524 -43.57 44.05 69.73
CA SER A 524 -43.98 42.99 68.78
C SER A 524 -42.77 42.12 68.36
N GLY A 525 -42.93 40.79 68.18
CA GLY A 525 -41.82 39.87 67.86
C GLY A 525 -41.83 39.12 66.52
N THR A 526 -40.75 38.36 66.29
CA THR A 526 -40.45 37.65 65.02
C THR A 526 -40.83 36.17 65.05
N PRO A 527 -41.35 35.55 63.97
CA PRO A 527 -41.81 34.15 64.00
C PRO A 527 -40.70 33.12 64.28
N ILE A 528 -41.07 32.02 64.95
CA ILE A 528 -40.19 30.86 65.14
C ILE A 528 -39.89 30.20 63.77
N LEU A 529 -38.62 30.08 63.44
CA LEU A 529 -38.15 29.31 62.28
C LEU A 529 -38.19 27.81 62.62
N CYS A 530 -38.95 27.05 61.84
CA CYS A 530 -38.87 25.59 61.81
C CYS A 530 -38.10 25.18 60.57
N ASP A 531 -36.94 24.58 60.79
CA ASP A 531 -36.04 23.98 59.80
C ASP A 531 -35.42 22.76 60.52
N ASP A 532 -35.74 21.54 60.08
CA ASP A 532 -35.21 20.29 60.65
C ASP A 532 -33.89 19.83 60.00
N GLY A 533 -33.39 20.59 59.03
CA GLY A 533 -32.10 20.38 58.38
C GLY A 533 -32.09 19.27 57.33
N ASN A 534 -33.23 18.68 56.99
CA ASN A 534 -33.35 17.64 55.96
C ASN A 534 -33.99 18.19 54.69
N ALA A 535 -33.23 18.23 53.59
CA ALA A 535 -33.70 18.71 52.28
C ALA A 535 -34.90 17.92 51.70
N CYS A 536 -35.19 16.73 52.25
CA CYS A 536 -36.34 15.91 51.87
C CYS A 536 -37.62 16.19 52.68
N THR A 537 -37.62 17.18 53.58
CA THR A 537 -38.79 17.62 54.35
C THR A 537 -39.15 19.08 54.08
N ALA A 538 -40.44 19.41 54.22
CA ALA A 538 -40.97 20.76 54.15
C ALA A 538 -41.61 21.14 55.50
N ASP A 539 -41.17 22.27 56.07
CA ASP A 539 -41.32 22.54 57.50
C ASP A 539 -42.22 23.73 57.81
N ALA A 540 -42.96 23.63 58.91
CA ALA A 540 -43.86 24.68 59.39
C ALA A 540 -44.01 24.70 60.91
N CYS A 541 -44.36 25.86 61.47
CA CYS A 541 -44.72 26.02 62.89
C CYS A 541 -46.25 25.99 63.04
N GLU A 542 -46.79 25.03 63.78
CA GLU A 542 -48.22 24.94 64.10
C GLU A 542 -48.43 24.93 65.62
N ASN A 543 -49.11 25.96 66.15
CA ASN A 543 -49.39 26.13 67.59
C ASN A 543 -48.15 26.11 68.52
N GLY A 544 -47.00 26.59 68.05
CA GLY A 544 -45.75 26.65 68.83
C GLY A 544 -44.95 25.34 68.82
N VAL A 545 -45.25 24.44 67.89
CA VAL A 545 -44.54 23.18 67.66
C VAL A 545 -44.19 23.06 66.17
N CYS A 546 -42.96 22.66 65.86
CA CYS A 546 -42.56 22.40 64.47
C CYS A 546 -43.13 21.07 63.96
N VAL A 547 -43.54 21.06 62.70
CA VAL A 547 -43.99 19.88 61.95
C VAL A 547 -43.29 19.85 60.59
N SER A 548 -42.83 18.67 60.17
CA SER A 548 -42.13 18.46 58.90
C SER A 548 -42.83 17.39 58.04
N VAL A 549 -42.85 17.59 56.72
CA VAL A 549 -43.59 16.74 55.76
C VAL A 549 -42.69 16.27 54.60
N PRO A 550 -42.55 14.95 54.36
CA PRO A 550 -41.73 14.42 53.26
C PRO A 550 -42.13 14.92 51.88
N THR A 551 -41.13 15.31 51.07
CA THR A 551 -41.29 15.70 49.67
C THR A 551 -40.39 14.86 48.78
N ALA A 552 -40.97 14.06 47.89
CA ALA A 552 -40.25 13.13 47.01
C ALA A 552 -39.90 13.77 45.65
N GLY A 553 -38.78 13.36 45.06
CA GLY A 553 -38.31 13.89 43.77
C GLY A 553 -37.64 15.27 43.87
N VAL A 554 -37.13 15.62 45.05
CA VAL A 554 -36.27 16.80 45.28
C VAL A 554 -34.81 16.31 45.31
N ASP A 555 -33.91 17.09 44.71
CA ASP A 555 -32.47 16.82 44.73
C ASP A 555 -31.92 17.03 46.15
N CYS A 556 -31.03 16.15 46.60
CA CYS A 556 -30.49 16.16 47.96
C CYS A 556 -29.03 15.69 47.98
N SER A 557 -28.49 15.38 49.17
CA SER A 557 -27.38 14.43 49.25
C SER A 557 -27.52 13.48 50.43
N ASP A 558 -27.18 12.20 50.23
CA ASP A 558 -27.26 11.17 51.26
C ASP A 558 -25.98 11.09 52.12
N GLY A 559 -24.93 11.83 51.73
CA GLY A 559 -23.65 11.96 52.42
C GLY A 559 -22.60 10.91 52.05
N ASN A 560 -22.91 9.96 51.16
CA ASN A 560 -21.94 9.04 50.58
C ASN A 560 -21.35 9.63 49.29
N ALA A 561 -20.06 9.92 49.29
CA ALA A 561 -19.38 10.45 48.09
C ALA A 561 -19.22 9.41 46.96
N CYS A 562 -19.49 8.12 47.23
CA CYS A 562 -19.53 7.04 46.23
C CYS A 562 -20.96 6.73 45.72
N THR A 563 -21.86 7.71 45.73
CA THR A 563 -23.16 7.65 45.06
C THR A 563 -23.37 8.90 44.19
N ASP A 564 -24.08 8.74 43.08
CA ASP A 564 -24.51 9.82 42.18
C ASP A 564 -26.04 9.93 42.19
N HIS A 565 -26.57 11.01 41.59
CA HIS A 565 -28.02 11.23 41.43
C HIS A 565 -28.85 11.04 42.72
N ASP A 566 -28.37 11.63 43.82
CA ASP A 566 -29.00 11.66 45.15
C ASP A 566 -30.38 12.35 45.12
N VAL A 567 -31.48 11.57 45.25
CA VAL A 567 -32.86 12.08 45.19
C VAL A 567 -33.71 11.63 46.39
N CYS A 568 -34.57 12.52 46.87
CA CYS A 568 -35.50 12.25 47.97
C CYS A 568 -36.55 11.21 47.58
N ASN A 569 -36.56 10.08 48.29
CA ASN A 569 -37.56 9.02 48.10
C ASN A 569 -38.91 9.34 48.77
N THR A 570 -39.90 8.47 48.57
CA THR A 570 -41.27 8.65 49.09
C THR A 570 -41.42 8.58 50.61
N ASP A 571 -40.39 8.12 51.33
CA ASP A 571 -40.32 8.10 52.80
C ASP A 571 -39.59 9.34 53.38
N GLY A 572 -39.16 10.29 52.53
CA GLY A 572 -38.46 11.51 52.96
C GLY A 572 -36.97 11.29 53.27
N ARG A 573 -36.35 10.26 52.68
CA ARG A 573 -34.92 9.95 52.82
C ARG A 573 -34.21 10.16 51.48
N CYS A 574 -33.06 10.83 51.51
CA CYS A 574 -32.16 10.90 50.36
C CYS A 574 -31.55 9.51 50.06
N VAL A 575 -31.41 9.17 48.78
CA VAL A 575 -30.76 7.95 48.26
C VAL A 575 -30.20 8.22 46.87
N GLY A 576 -28.96 7.79 46.60
CA GLY A 576 -28.35 7.85 45.27
C GLY A 576 -28.09 6.46 44.65
N THR A 577 -27.65 6.46 43.39
CA THR A 577 -27.15 5.28 42.67
C THR A 577 -25.64 5.10 42.88
N GLY A 578 -25.15 3.86 42.95
CA GLY A 578 -23.75 3.60 43.29
C GLY A 578 -22.79 4.05 42.17
N LEU A 579 -21.76 4.82 42.52
CA LEU A 579 -20.80 5.35 41.55
C LEU A 579 -20.03 4.22 40.85
N THR A 580 -20.24 4.08 39.54
CA THR A 580 -19.55 3.08 38.70
C THR A 580 -18.15 3.57 38.37
N CYS A 581 -17.14 2.91 38.95
CA CYS A 581 -15.73 3.25 38.80
C CYS A 581 -14.99 2.19 38.00
N ASP A 582 -15.32 2.02 36.72
CA ASP A 582 -14.75 1.04 35.80
C ASP A 582 -13.96 1.78 34.70
N ASP A 583 -12.62 1.72 34.72
CA ASP A 583 -11.78 2.37 33.69
C ASP A 583 -11.66 1.57 32.39
N HIS A 584 -12.32 0.40 32.31
CA HIS A 584 -12.33 -0.52 31.17
C HIS A 584 -10.93 -1.07 30.78
N ASN A 585 -9.90 -0.88 31.61
CA ASN A 585 -8.60 -1.51 31.43
C ASN A 585 -8.61 -2.87 32.19
N PRO A 586 -8.43 -4.02 31.51
CA PRO A 586 -8.47 -5.33 32.16
C PRO A 586 -7.31 -5.57 33.15
N CYS A 587 -6.37 -4.63 33.25
CA CYS A 587 -5.21 -4.68 34.13
C CYS A 587 -5.35 -3.87 35.43
N THR A 588 -6.50 -3.25 35.68
CA THR A 588 -6.80 -2.45 36.86
C THR A 588 -7.88 -3.12 37.73
N ALA A 589 -7.79 -2.90 39.04
CA ALA A 589 -8.73 -3.40 40.03
C ALA A 589 -9.44 -2.22 40.70
N ASP A 590 -10.75 -2.22 40.56
CA ASP A 590 -11.52 -1.00 40.38
C ASP A 590 -12.51 -0.77 41.52
N THR A 591 -12.39 0.38 42.19
CA THR A 591 -13.08 0.62 43.46
C THR A 591 -13.25 2.11 43.75
N CYS A 592 -14.48 2.56 43.99
CA CYS A 592 -14.70 3.89 44.58
C CYS A 592 -14.23 3.94 46.04
N ARG A 593 -13.53 5.01 46.40
CA ARG A 593 -13.12 5.30 47.77
C ARG A 593 -13.20 6.80 48.02
N ASP A 594 -13.89 7.19 49.09
CA ASP A 594 -14.00 8.58 49.55
C ASP A 594 -14.45 9.57 48.44
N GLY A 595 -15.19 9.08 47.44
CA GLY A 595 -15.69 9.86 46.28
C GLY A 595 -14.73 9.98 45.10
N GLN A 596 -13.64 9.20 45.07
CA GLN A 596 -12.76 9.07 43.92
C GLN A 596 -12.70 7.61 43.47
N CYS A 597 -12.71 7.39 42.16
CA CYS A 597 -12.39 6.08 41.59
C CYS A 597 -10.90 5.81 41.78
N ILE A 598 -10.56 4.66 42.37
CA ILE A 598 -9.18 4.18 42.52
C ILE A 598 -9.01 2.94 41.65
N PHE A 599 -8.29 3.13 40.55
CA PHE A 599 -7.88 2.10 39.61
C PHE A 599 -6.54 1.52 40.10
N THR A 600 -6.56 0.29 40.60
CA THR A 600 -5.38 -0.33 41.24
C THR A 600 -4.71 -1.28 40.28
N ALA A 601 -3.54 -0.91 39.75
CA ALA A 601 -2.76 -1.75 38.83
C ALA A 601 -2.55 -3.19 39.35
N THR A 602 -2.72 -4.18 38.47
CA THR A 602 -2.54 -5.62 38.76
C THR A 602 -1.48 -6.30 37.87
N PRO A 603 -0.18 -5.99 38.05
CA PRO A 603 0.89 -6.59 37.24
C PRO A 603 0.88 -8.11 37.28
N GLY A 604 0.94 -8.76 36.11
CA GLY A 604 0.90 -10.21 35.96
C GLY A 604 -0.48 -10.85 36.13
N ALA A 605 -1.56 -10.06 36.19
CA ALA A 605 -2.90 -10.58 35.89
C ALA A 605 -2.98 -11.00 34.40
N ALA A 606 -3.79 -12.01 34.09
CA ALA A 606 -4.05 -12.43 32.72
C ALA A 606 -5.16 -11.56 32.11
N CYS A 607 -5.00 -11.22 30.83
CA CYS A 607 -5.89 -10.33 30.09
C CYS A 607 -6.02 -10.83 28.62
N ASP A 608 -6.47 -9.96 27.72
CA ASP A 608 -6.56 -10.19 26.26
C ASP A 608 -6.22 -8.83 25.63
N ASP A 609 -5.16 -8.74 24.82
CA ASP A 609 -4.72 -7.48 24.20
C ASP A 609 -5.44 -7.18 22.86
N GLY A 610 -6.22 -8.15 22.36
CA GLY A 610 -6.99 -8.06 21.12
C GLY A 610 -6.20 -8.34 19.83
N ASP A 611 -4.90 -8.63 19.90
CA ASP A 611 -4.09 -9.09 18.77
C ASP A 611 -3.97 -10.62 18.73
N ALA A 612 -4.63 -11.26 17.76
CA ALA A 612 -4.52 -12.70 17.54
C ALA A 612 -3.09 -13.17 17.12
N CYS A 613 -2.15 -12.23 16.95
CA CYS A 613 -0.74 -12.51 16.72
C CYS A 613 0.12 -12.53 18.00
N THR A 614 -0.46 -12.36 19.20
CA THR A 614 0.20 -12.55 20.51
C THR A 614 -0.38 -13.76 21.29
N ALA A 615 0.23 -14.11 22.42
CA ALA A 615 -0.19 -15.20 23.32
C ALA A 615 0.41 -15.02 24.74
N ASP A 616 -0.16 -15.72 25.73
CA ASP A 616 0.18 -15.61 27.17
C ASP A 616 0.04 -14.17 27.71
N ASP A 617 -1.00 -13.47 27.24
CA ASP A 617 -1.40 -12.09 27.54
C ASP A 617 -1.47 -11.78 29.04
N HIS A 618 -0.66 -10.80 29.45
CA HIS A 618 -0.57 -10.39 30.84
C HIS A 618 -0.33 -8.89 31.00
N CYS A 619 -0.68 -8.41 32.19
CA CYS A 619 -0.61 -7.00 32.54
C CYS A 619 0.81 -6.56 32.90
N VAL A 620 1.37 -5.59 32.17
CA VAL A 620 2.77 -5.13 32.29
C VAL A 620 2.82 -3.65 32.70
N GLU A 621 3.63 -3.32 33.71
CA GLU A 621 3.93 -1.93 34.10
C GLU A 621 5.04 -1.34 33.23
N SER A 622 4.67 -0.38 32.36
CA SER A 622 5.58 0.46 31.57
C SER A 622 5.97 1.73 32.34
N PRO A 623 7.27 2.05 32.51
CA PRO A 623 7.73 3.29 33.13
C PRO A 623 7.36 4.59 32.38
N LEU A 624 6.77 4.48 31.18
CA LEU A 624 6.39 5.61 30.32
C LEU A 624 4.89 5.67 30.01
N GLU A 625 4.17 4.54 30.07
CA GLU A 625 2.80 4.43 29.54
C GLU A 625 1.76 3.94 30.58
N GLY A 626 2.18 3.55 31.78
CA GLY A 626 1.28 3.02 32.81
C GLY A 626 1.19 1.49 32.78
N ILE A 627 0.05 0.92 33.16
CA ILE A 627 -0.19 -0.53 33.08
C ILE A 627 -1.11 -0.87 31.90
N SER A 628 -0.66 -1.76 31.03
CA SER A 628 -1.41 -2.23 29.85
C SER A 628 -1.35 -3.74 29.72
N CYS A 629 -2.33 -4.31 29.01
CA CYS A 629 -2.28 -5.70 28.59
C CYS A 629 -1.27 -5.87 27.46
N GLN A 630 -0.41 -6.88 27.54
CA GLN A 630 0.57 -7.20 26.50
C GLN A 630 0.74 -8.72 26.42
N GLY A 631 0.47 -9.30 25.25
CA GLY A 631 0.84 -10.68 24.93
C GLY A 631 2.28 -10.79 24.42
N THR A 632 2.82 -11.99 24.51
CA THR A 632 4.10 -12.34 23.88
C THR A 632 3.86 -12.68 22.40
N PRO A 633 4.63 -12.13 21.44
CA PRO A 633 4.40 -12.40 20.02
C PRO A 633 4.41 -13.89 19.68
N THR A 634 3.36 -14.36 19.01
CA THR A 634 3.24 -15.74 18.53
C THR A 634 4.35 -16.02 17.53
N ASN A 635 5.21 -16.99 17.85
CA ASN A 635 6.36 -17.30 17.02
C ASN A 635 5.93 -18.07 15.75
N CYS A 636 5.92 -17.37 14.61
CA CYS A 636 5.64 -17.96 13.30
C CYS A 636 6.86 -18.62 12.62
N ASP A 637 8.04 -18.64 13.24
CA ASP A 637 9.26 -19.30 12.71
C ASP A 637 9.03 -20.81 12.47
N ASP A 638 8.94 -21.22 11.20
CA ASP A 638 8.81 -22.64 10.79
C ASP A 638 10.16 -23.37 10.74
N ASN A 639 11.24 -22.68 11.10
CA ASN A 639 12.66 -23.06 11.02
C ASN A 639 13.22 -23.15 9.58
N ASN A 640 12.52 -22.62 8.58
CA ASN A 640 13.05 -22.39 7.23
C ASN A 640 13.60 -20.96 7.13
N SER A 641 14.92 -20.80 7.23
CA SER A 641 15.55 -19.47 7.11
C SER A 641 15.39 -18.82 5.72
N CYS A 642 14.76 -19.49 4.76
CA CYS A 642 14.38 -18.97 3.45
C CYS A 642 12.89 -18.60 3.32
N THR A 643 12.18 -18.40 4.43
CA THR A 643 10.90 -17.68 4.48
C THR A 643 11.00 -16.43 5.37
N VAL A 644 10.22 -15.42 5.04
CA VAL A 644 9.89 -14.28 5.89
C VAL A 644 8.58 -14.63 6.58
N ASP A 645 8.68 -15.11 7.82
CA ASP A 645 7.53 -15.59 8.58
C ASP A 645 6.80 -14.42 9.26
N ARG A 646 5.50 -14.30 9.00
CA ARG A 646 4.67 -13.17 9.48
C ARG A 646 3.24 -13.61 9.77
N CYS A 647 2.60 -13.01 10.77
CA CYS A 647 1.18 -13.18 11.04
C CYS A 647 0.32 -12.26 10.13
N GLU A 648 -0.58 -12.83 9.32
CA GLU A 648 -1.41 -12.14 8.31
C GLU A 648 -2.87 -12.67 8.29
N PRO A 649 -3.86 -12.00 7.68
CA PRO A 649 -5.26 -12.44 7.68
C PRO A 649 -5.51 -13.80 7.02
N GLN A 650 -6.37 -14.61 7.65
CA GLN A 650 -6.98 -15.83 7.09
C GLN A 650 -8.51 -15.72 7.03
N GLY A 651 -9.11 -16.46 6.10
CA GLY A 651 -10.54 -16.37 5.80
C GLY A 651 -11.44 -16.98 6.88
N CYS A 652 -12.70 -16.53 6.92
CA CYS A 652 -13.75 -17.23 7.68
C CYS A 652 -13.94 -18.66 7.14
N VAL A 653 -14.16 -19.64 8.03
CA VAL A 653 -14.49 -21.02 7.64
C VAL A 653 -15.68 -21.54 8.46
N VAL A 654 -16.70 -22.07 7.78
CA VAL A 654 -17.94 -22.59 8.36
C VAL A 654 -18.24 -24.01 7.86
N PRO A 655 -19.01 -24.85 8.59
CA PRO A 655 -19.44 -26.16 8.10
C PRO A 655 -20.39 -26.05 6.89
N ASP A 656 -20.50 -27.13 6.12
CA ASP A 656 -21.60 -27.32 5.18
C ASP A 656 -22.94 -27.45 5.94
N ASN A 657 -23.96 -26.73 5.49
CA ASN A 657 -25.29 -26.72 6.14
C ASN A 657 -26.13 -27.97 5.83
N GLY A 658 -25.67 -28.83 4.91
CA GLY A 658 -26.33 -30.06 4.47
C GLY A 658 -26.99 -29.95 3.09
N GLU A 659 -27.07 -28.75 2.51
CA GLU A 659 -27.58 -28.52 1.14
C GLU A 659 -26.43 -28.43 0.11
N GLY A 660 -25.17 -28.55 0.54
CA GLY A 660 -24.01 -28.33 -0.33
C GLY A 660 -23.64 -26.85 -0.45
N THR A 661 -23.81 -26.08 0.64
CA THR A 661 -23.46 -24.66 0.75
C THR A 661 -23.25 -24.27 2.22
N ALA A 662 -23.11 -22.98 2.51
CA ALA A 662 -22.93 -22.43 3.86
C ALA A 662 -24.10 -21.51 4.27
N ASP A 663 -24.40 -21.46 5.56
CA ASP A 663 -25.32 -20.48 6.14
C ASP A 663 -24.64 -19.11 6.27
N LEU A 664 -25.32 -18.03 5.88
CA LEU A 664 -24.87 -16.64 6.07
C LEU A 664 -25.91 -15.84 6.90
N PRO A 665 -25.53 -14.69 7.49
CA PRO A 665 -24.14 -14.28 7.75
C PRO A 665 -23.41 -15.32 8.62
N PRO A 666 -22.12 -15.58 8.36
CA PRO A 666 -21.47 -16.84 8.76
C PRO A 666 -21.36 -16.97 10.28
N GLN A 667 -22.12 -17.92 10.85
CA GLN A 667 -22.16 -18.12 12.29
C GLN A 667 -20.82 -18.62 12.83
N GLY A 668 -20.33 -17.99 13.89
CA GLY A 668 -18.98 -18.20 14.44
C GLY A 668 -17.90 -17.30 13.81
N CYS A 669 -18.18 -16.61 12.71
CA CYS A 669 -17.34 -15.57 12.13
C CYS A 669 -17.86 -14.17 12.44
N GLY A 670 -17.10 -13.16 12.00
CA GLY A 670 -17.49 -11.75 11.99
C GLY A 670 -16.88 -11.04 10.78
N TYR A 671 -17.42 -9.87 10.47
CA TYR A 671 -16.87 -8.94 9.48
C TYR A 671 -16.08 -7.84 10.20
N ALA A 672 -14.90 -7.50 9.72
CA ALA A 672 -14.11 -6.37 10.21
C ALA A 672 -14.10 -5.23 9.18
N SER A 673 -14.24 -3.99 9.65
CA SER A 673 -14.08 -2.80 8.83
C SER A 673 -12.61 -2.61 8.43
N GLN A 674 -12.32 -2.57 7.13
CA GLN A 674 -10.95 -2.45 6.58
C GLN A 674 -10.34 -1.05 6.75
N SER A 675 -11.12 -0.11 7.29
CA SER A 675 -10.72 1.22 7.77
C SER A 675 -11.69 1.58 8.91
N PRO A 676 -11.41 2.58 9.75
CA PRO A 676 -12.41 3.07 10.71
C PRO A 676 -13.63 3.68 9.99
N LEU A 677 -14.81 3.56 10.60
CA LEU A 677 -15.92 4.48 10.33
C LEU A 677 -15.58 5.84 10.96
N MET A 678 -16.19 6.91 10.49
CA MET A 678 -15.86 8.27 10.94
C MET A 678 -17.07 8.98 11.55
N ILE A 679 -16.85 9.67 12.66
CA ILE A 679 -17.62 10.86 13.05
C ILE A 679 -16.74 12.08 12.74
N LEU A 680 -17.31 13.03 12.00
CA LEU A 680 -16.67 14.27 11.55
C LEU A 680 -17.55 15.48 11.86
N GLU A 681 -18.84 15.40 11.51
CA GLU A 681 -19.81 16.46 11.71
C GLU A 681 -20.07 16.70 13.20
N GLY A 682 -20.14 17.98 13.61
CA GLY A 682 -20.46 18.37 15.00
C GLY A 682 -19.28 18.35 15.98
N LEU A 683 -18.09 17.91 15.55
CA LEU A 683 -16.85 17.95 16.33
C LEU A 683 -16.08 19.28 16.10
N PRO A 684 -15.08 19.62 16.94
CA PRO A 684 -14.25 20.81 16.72
C PRO A 684 -13.41 20.70 15.44
N THR A 685 -13.26 21.81 14.70
CA THR A 685 -12.53 21.88 13.43
C THR A 685 -11.18 21.16 13.46
N GLY A 686 -10.94 20.25 12.50
CA GLY A 686 -9.72 19.45 12.42
C GLY A 686 -9.65 18.27 13.40
N SER A 687 -10.76 17.91 14.04
CA SER A 687 -10.88 16.75 14.93
C SER A 687 -11.88 15.75 14.34
N ALA A 688 -11.60 14.46 14.49
CA ALA A 688 -12.50 13.36 14.14
C ALA A 688 -12.61 12.37 15.31
N ILE A 689 -13.57 11.45 15.21
CA ILE A 689 -13.53 10.18 15.95
C ILE A 689 -13.51 9.07 14.92
N GLU A 690 -12.50 8.23 15.00
CA GLU A 690 -12.29 7.02 14.19
C GLU A 690 -12.87 5.82 14.94
N LEU A 691 -13.74 5.03 14.29
CA LEU A 691 -14.42 3.88 14.89
C LEU A 691 -14.04 2.60 14.13
N ALA A 692 -12.98 1.92 14.58
CA ALA A 692 -12.62 0.60 14.04
C ALA A 692 -13.65 -0.44 14.51
N ALA A 693 -14.34 -1.09 13.56
CA ALA A 693 -15.55 -1.85 13.84
C ALA A 693 -15.45 -3.34 13.51
N LYS A 694 -15.98 -4.19 14.41
CA LYS A 694 -16.09 -5.64 14.25
C LYS A 694 -17.57 -6.03 14.40
N HIS A 695 -18.20 -6.49 13.32
CA HIS A 695 -19.60 -6.91 13.27
C HIS A 695 -19.70 -8.44 13.33
N GLY A 696 -20.16 -9.00 14.45
CA GLY A 696 -20.15 -10.46 14.64
C GLY A 696 -21.01 -10.94 15.81
N GLY A 697 -20.90 -12.22 16.13
CA GLY A 697 -21.80 -12.86 17.10
C GLY A 697 -23.22 -13.01 16.55
N PHE A 698 -23.34 -13.34 15.26
CA PHE A 698 -24.61 -13.51 14.55
C PHE A 698 -25.51 -14.55 15.21
N THR A 699 -26.75 -14.15 15.50
CA THR A 699 -27.79 -14.99 16.09
C THR A 699 -29.14 -14.72 15.44
N CYS A 700 -30.02 -15.73 15.47
CA CYS A 700 -31.35 -15.65 14.90
C CYS A 700 -32.29 -14.81 15.81
N PRO A 701 -32.84 -13.67 15.35
CA PRO A 701 -33.74 -12.86 16.16
C PRO A 701 -35.02 -13.63 16.51
N THR A 702 -35.42 -13.58 17.79
CA THR A 702 -36.73 -14.10 18.22
C THR A 702 -37.88 -13.15 17.86
N ALA A 703 -37.58 -11.85 17.76
CA ALA A 703 -38.38 -10.84 17.10
C ALA A 703 -37.50 -9.63 16.75
N SER A 704 -37.44 -9.26 15.47
CA SER A 704 -36.86 -7.98 15.02
C SER A 704 -37.98 -7.11 14.44
N THR A 705 -37.89 -5.80 14.63
CA THR A 705 -38.72 -4.81 13.91
C THR A 705 -37.99 -4.21 12.70
N LEU A 706 -36.74 -4.62 12.45
CA LEU A 706 -35.90 -4.10 11.37
C LEU A 706 -36.15 -4.89 10.08
N CYS A 707 -36.10 -6.22 10.15
CA CYS A 707 -36.23 -7.12 9.01
C CYS A 707 -37.62 -7.08 8.34
N SER A 708 -37.66 -7.32 7.03
CA SER A 708 -38.88 -7.38 6.20
C SER A 708 -39.79 -8.57 6.49
N PHE A 709 -39.24 -9.61 7.10
CA PHE A 709 -39.91 -10.88 7.37
C PHE A 709 -39.82 -11.30 8.84
N VAL A 710 -40.69 -12.21 9.24
CA VAL A 710 -40.56 -12.94 10.50
C VAL A 710 -39.82 -14.25 10.19
N PRO A 711 -38.73 -14.58 10.88
CA PRO A 711 -37.99 -15.85 10.71
C PRO A 711 -38.91 -17.07 10.77
N SER A 712 -38.66 -18.09 9.93
CA SER A 712 -39.59 -19.21 9.75
C SER A 712 -39.69 -20.08 11.01
N ILE A 713 -38.56 -20.25 11.70
CA ILE A 713 -38.49 -20.81 13.06
C ILE A 713 -37.68 -19.84 13.94
N PRO A 714 -38.33 -18.91 14.68
CA PRO A 714 -37.64 -17.90 15.48
C PRO A 714 -36.63 -18.49 16.46
N GLY A 715 -35.38 -18.03 16.36
CA GLY A 715 -34.26 -18.57 17.14
C GLY A 715 -33.54 -19.78 16.53
N VAL A 716 -33.90 -20.24 15.31
CA VAL A 716 -33.31 -21.43 14.66
C VAL A 716 -33.07 -21.27 13.17
N ASP A 717 -34.08 -20.85 12.40
CA ASP A 717 -33.98 -20.60 10.95
C ASP A 717 -34.35 -19.13 10.69
N CYS A 718 -33.53 -18.46 9.89
CA CYS A 718 -33.36 -17.00 9.86
C CYS A 718 -33.39 -16.42 8.44
N ASP A 719 -33.49 -17.32 7.46
CA ASP A 719 -33.44 -17.07 6.03
C ASP A 719 -34.83 -17.23 5.39
N GLN A 720 -34.94 -16.84 4.11
CA GLN A 720 -35.99 -17.31 3.20
C GLN A 720 -35.73 -16.88 1.75
N PRO A 721 -36.20 -17.66 0.76
CA PRO A 721 -36.14 -17.28 -0.65
C PRO A 721 -36.84 -15.94 -0.94
N GLY A 722 -36.17 -15.03 -1.65
CA GLY A 722 -36.73 -13.73 -2.02
C GLY A 722 -35.66 -12.67 -2.31
N GLY A 723 -35.87 -11.48 -1.75
CA GLY A 723 -34.92 -10.37 -1.82
C GLY A 723 -34.92 -9.62 -3.14
N THR A 724 -34.15 -8.53 -3.16
CA THR A 724 -33.95 -7.69 -4.35
C THR A 724 -32.99 -8.32 -5.37
N LEU A 725 -32.08 -9.19 -4.91
CA LEU A 725 -31.16 -9.97 -5.76
C LEU A 725 -31.75 -11.30 -6.23
N GLY A 726 -32.85 -11.77 -5.64
CA GLY A 726 -33.64 -12.91 -6.13
C GLY A 726 -33.16 -14.30 -5.71
N GLY A 727 -32.17 -14.41 -4.82
CA GLY A 727 -31.83 -15.64 -4.10
C GLY A 727 -32.55 -15.70 -2.76
N GLU A 728 -31.85 -15.32 -1.69
CA GLU A 728 -32.27 -15.45 -0.30
C GLU A 728 -32.22 -14.10 0.44
N GLN A 729 -32.93 -14.02 1.57
CA GLN A 729 -32.90 -12.90 2.52
C GLN A 729 -32.66 -13.47 3.90
N GLU A 730 -31.73 -12.89 4.67
CA GLU A 730 -31.27 -13.44 5.94
C GLU A 730 -31.34 -12.35 7.01
N CYS A 731 -31.82 -12.68 8.20
CA CYS A 731 -32.07 -11.72 9.28
C CYS A 731 -31.30 -12.13 10.54
N ALA A 732 -30.42 -11.26 11.05
CA ALA A 732 -29.54 -11.57 12.17
C ALA A 732 -29.46 -10.43 13.19
N SER A 733 -29.57 -10.78 14.48
CA SER A 733 -29.13 -9.93 15.58
C SER A 733 -27.65 -10.22 15.87
N ALA A 734 -26.85 -9.18 16.05
CA ALA A 734 -25.41 -9.26 16.22
C ALA A 734 -24.88 -8.18 17.17
N THR A 735 -23.59 -8.24 17.49
CA THR A 735 -22.86 -7.16 18.15
C THR A 735 -21.93 -6.49 17.16
N LEU A 736 -22.05 -5.17 17.06
CA LEU A 736 -21.09 -4.28 16.42
C LEU A 736 -20.18 -3.72 17.52
N GLY A 737 -19.02 -4.36 17.70
CA GLY A 737 -17.95 -3.83 18.54
C GLY A 737 -17.29 -2.64 17.84
N LEU A 738 -17.08 -1.54 18.56
CA LEU A 738 -16.54 -0.29 18.08
C LEU A 738 -15.36 0.12 18.97
N ASN A 739 -14.17 0.29 18.40
CA ASN A 739 -13.04 0.93 19.07
C ASN A 739 -12.95 2.38 18.56
N LEU A 740 -13.33 3.33 19.40
CA LEU A 740 -13.40 4.76 19.11
C LEU A 740 -12.09 5.43 19.53
N THR A 741 -11.48 6.20 18.63
CA THR A 741 -10.25 6.98 18.87
C THR A 741 -10.44 8.41 18.38
N GLY A 742 -10.21 9.41 19.23
CA GLY A 742 -10.29 10.82 18.87
C GLY A 742 -8.99 11.36 18.26
N THR A 743 -9.12 12.29 17.31
CA THR A 743 -8.00 12.98 16.65
C THR A 743 -8.10 14.50 16.80
N GLY A 744 -7.06 15.24 16.39
CA GLY A 744 -7.05 16.71 16.49
C GLY A 744 -7.12 17.20 17.93
N SER A 745 -8.12 18.03 18.25
CA SER A 745 -8.36 18.49 19.63
C SER A 745 -8.94 17.41 20.56
N LEU A 746 -9.37 16.28 20.01
CA LEU A 746 -9.84 15.09 20.74
C LEU A 746 -8.74 14.01 20.84
N ALA A 747 -7.50 14.31 20.48
CA ALA A 747 -6.37 13.39 20.63
C ALA A 747 -6.21 12.94 22.10
N GLY A 748 -6.39 11.65 22.35
CA GLY A 748 -6.42 11.05 23.70
C GLY A 748 -7.81 10.61 24.17
N PHE A 749 -8.89 10.99 23.47
CA PHE A 749 -10.18 10.32 23.62
C PHE A 749 -10.08 8.89 23.07
N SER A 750 -10.41 7.89 23.88
CA SER A 750 -10.50 6.50 23.46
C SER A 750 -11.58 5.76 24.25
N ARG A 751 -12.43 4.99 23.57
CA ARG A 751 -13.52 4.19 24.17
C ARG A 751 -13.75 2.92 23.34
N THR A 752 -13.95 1.77 24.00
CA THR A 752 -14.47 0.57 23.33
C THR A 752 -15.94 0.39 23.70
N LEU A 753 -16.82 0.24 22.70
CA LEU A 753 -18.28 0.14 22.88
C LEU A 753 -18.83 -1.11 22.16
N GLY A 754 -19.73 -1.85 22.82
CA GLY A 754 -20.48 -2.94 22.21
C GLY A 754 -21.90 -2.50 21.84
N MET A 755 -22.17 -2.24 20.57
CA MET A 755 -23.51 -1.88 20.08
C MET A 755 -24.27 -3.13 19.65
N SER A 756 -25.42 -3.43 20.28
CA SER A 756 -26.36 -4.41 19.72
C SER A 756 -26.98 -3.86 18.44
N VAL A 757 -26.91 -4.65 17.36
CA VAL A 757 -27.46 -4.32 16.04
C VAL A 757 -28.36 -5.44 15.54
N ASP A 758 -29.43 -5.07 14.83
CA ASP A 758 -30.11 -5.98 13.91
C ASP A 758 -29.61 -5.70 12.48
N SER A 759 -29.63 -6.73 11.63
CA SER A 759 -29.27 -6.63 10.21
C SER A 759 -30.12 -7.56 9.33
N GLU A 760 -30.30 -7.17 8.06
CA GLU A 760 -30.82 -8.03 7.00
C GLU A 760 -29.86 -7.99 5.80
N THR A 761 -29.32 -9.15 5.43
CA THR A 761 -28.58 -9.38 4.19
C THR A 761 -29.51 -9.96 3.12
N GLN A 762 -29.20 -9.70 1.85
CA GLN A 762 -29.92 -10.28 0.72
C GLN A 762 -28.94 -10.75 -0.34
N ASP A 763 -29.15 -11.96 -0.86
CA ASP A 763 -28.22 -12.69 -1.71
C ASP A 763 -28.78 -13.00 -3.09
N GLY A 764 -27.88 -13.09 -4.08
CA GLY A 764 -28.19 -13.68 -5.38
C GLY A 764 -28.36 -15.21 -5.32
N PRO A 765 -28.92 -15.84 -6.38
CA PRO A 765 -29.12 -17.29 -6.40
C PRO A 765 -27.80 -18.09 -6.29
N ARG A 766 -27.74 -19.01 -5.34
CA ARG A 766 -26.58 -19.87 -5.05
C ARG A 766 -26.52 -21.10 -5.98
N THR A 767 -25.31 -21.58 -6.29
CA THR A 767 -25.07 -22.77 -7.15
C THR A 767 -24.78 -24.00 -6.28
N LEU A 768 -25.82 -24.48 -5.58
CA LEU A 768 -25.73 -25.54 -4.57
C LEU A 768 -24.97 -26.79 -5.06
N GLY A 769 -23.95 -27.19 -4.30
CA GLY A 769 -23.12 -28.37 -4.58
C GLY A 769 -21.95 -28.14 -5.56
N ASP A 770 -21.83 -26.99 -6.22
CA ASP A 770 -20.60 -26.62 -6.92
C ASP A 770 -19.50 -26.23 -5.90
N PRO A 771 -18.23 -26.65 -6.09
CA PRO A 771 -17.15 -26.47 -5.11
C PRO A 771 -16.69 -25.00 -4.94
N VAL A 772 -17.14 -24.10 -5.82
CA VAL A 772 -17.04 -22.65 -5.67
C VAL A 772 -18.40 -22.05 -6.03
N GLN A 773 -18.94 -21.19 -5.16
CA GLN A 773 -20.22 -20.50 -5.36
C GLN A 773 -20.02 -19.00 -5.15
N SER A 774 -20.08 -18.22 -6.23
CA SER A 774 -19.93 -16.76 -6.17
C SER A 774 -21.24 -16.08 -6.56
N PHE A 775 -21.74 -15.20 -5.70
CA PHE A 775 -23.00 -14.48 -5.88
C PHE A 775 -22.89 -13.05 -5.34
N PRO A 776 -23.64 -12.08 -5.91
CA PRO A 776 -23.77 -10.77 -5.32
C PRO A 776 -24.48 -10.88 -3.97
N THR A 777 -24.08 -10.05 -3.01
CA THR A 777 -24.78 -9.86 -1.74
C THR A 777 -25.04 -8.38 -1.50
N LEU A 778 -25.89 -8.06 -0.53
CA LEU A 778 -26.33 -6.71 -0.24
C LEU A 778 -26.63 -6.60 1.25
N MET A 779 -25.99 -5.64 1.94
CA MET A 779 -26.49 -5.23 3.25
C MET A 779 -27.74 -4.38 2.99
N PHE A 780 -28.91 -4.99 3.13
CA PHE A 780 -30.17 -4.31 2.84
C PHE A 780 -30.52 -3.33 3.96
N ARG A 781 -30.21 -3.67 5.22
CA ARG A 781 -30.37 -2.80 6.39
C ARG A 781 -29.51 -3.30 7.54
N LEU A 782 -28.95 -2.37 8.30
CA LEU A 782 -28.28 -2.60 9.58
C LEU A 782 -28.61 -1.40 10.47
N SER A 783 -29.02 -1.65 11.72
CA SER A 783 -29.22 -0.57 12.69
C SER A 783 -29.05 -1.02 14.13
N GLY A 784 -28.42 -0.15 14.92
CA GLY A 784 -28.33 -0.25 16.36
C GLY A 784 -28.11 1.12 16.99
N GLN A 785 -28.28 1.20 18.30
CA GLN A 785 -28.00 2.41 19.05
C GLN A 785 -27.58 2.12 20.50
N ILE A 786 -26.76 3.00 21.04
CA ILE A 786 -26.43 3.15 22.45
C ILE A 786 -27.05 4.48 22.92
N THR A 787 -27.55 4.52 24.15
CA THR A 787 -28.14 5.71 24.79
C THR A 787 -27.82 5.69 26.28
N GLY A 788 -27.33 6.80 26.83
CA GLY A 788 -26.92 6.88 28.23
C GLY A 788 -25.55 6.25 28.50
N ASP A 789 -24.64 6.33 27.53
CA ASP A 789 -23.20 6.11 27.77
C ASP A 789 -22.57 7.40 28.33
N PRO A 790 -21.51 7.33 29.17
CA PRO A 790 -20.88 8.52 29.77
C PRO A 790 -20.38 9.59 28.79
N ASP A 791 -20.11 9.24 27.53
CA ASP A 791 -19.78 10.21 26.47
C ASP A 791 -20.92 10.41 25.46
N PHE A 792 -21.95 9.55 25.43
CA PHE A 792 -23.03 9.58 24.43
C PHE A 792 -24.45 9.42 25.03
N ASP A 793 -25.20 10.52 25.07
CA ASP A 793 -26.67 10.52 25.22
C ASP A 793 -27.33 9.69 24.11
N LEU A 794 -26.77 9.76 22.90
CA LEU A 794 -27.10 8.92 21.75
C LEU A 794 -25.84 8.63 20.93
N LEU A 795 -25.65 7.37 20.57
CA LEU A 795 -24.80 6.95 19.44
C LEU A 795 -25.59 5.93 18.63
N ARG A 796 -26.05 6.28 17.43
CA ARG A 796 -26.81 5.40 16.54
C ARG A 796 -26.05 5.20 15.24
N ILE A 797 -25.94 3.94 14.81
CA ILE A 797 -25.45 3.58 13.47
C ILE A 797 -26.63 3.07 12.65
N THR A 798 -26.77 3.60 11.44
CA THR A 798 -27.77 3.17 10.44
C THR A 798 -27.03 2.96 9.12
N ALA A 799 -27.15 1.78 8.52
CA ALA A 799 -26.49 1.47 7.25
C ALA A 799 -27.37 0.55 6.39
N GLY A 800 -27.05 0.43 5.10
CA GLY A 800 -27.78 -0.46 4.19
C GLY A 800 -28.85 0.21 3.32
N THR A 801 -29.14 -0.49 2.23
CA THR A 801 -29.78 0.07 1.03
C THR A 801 -31.24 0.52 1.22
N ASP A 802 -32.00 -0.11 2.13
CA ASP A 802 -33.40 0.26 2.46
C ASP A 802 -33.49 1.68 3.08
N PHE A 803 -32.43 2.12 3.77
CA PHE A 803 -32.32 3.48 4.30
C PHE A 803 -31.80 4.51 3.28
N GLY A 804 -31.65 4.11 2.02
CA GLY A 804 -31.06 4.94 0.96
C GLY A 804 -29.53 5.06 1.05
N LEU A 805 -28.86 4.13 1.75
CA LEU A 805 -27.41 4.09 1.95
C LEU A 805 -26.83 2.87 1.20
N PRO A 806 -26.41 3.01 -0.08
CA PRO A 806 -26.05 1.87 -0.94
C PRO A 806 -24.96 1.01 -0.29
N SER A 807 -25.23 -0.27 -0.08
CA SER A 807 -24.28 -1.17 0.59
C SER A 807 -24.11 -2.50 -0.18
N PRO A 808 -23.61 -2.43 -1.43
CA PRO A 808 -23.37 -3.60 -2.27
C PRO A 808 -22.25 -4.48 -1.71
N GLY A 809 -22.24 -5.75 -2.12
CA GLY A 809 -21.24 -6.71 -1.73
C GLY A 809 -21.15 -7.89 -2.68
N GLN A 810 -20.19 -8.77 -2.41
CA GLN A 810 -20.07 -10.06 -3.08
C GLN A 810 -19.65 -11.11 -2.05
N THR A 811 -20.20 -12.31 -2.20
CA THR A 811 -19.76 -13.49 -1.45
C THR A 811 -19.26 -14.56 -2.42
N THR A 812 -18.14 -15.17 -2.06
CA THR A 812 -17.61 -16.39 -2.67
C THR A 812 -17.42 -17.44 -1.59
N LEU A 813 -18.11 -18.57 -1.73
CA LEU A 813 -17.96 -19.76 -0.91
C LEU A 813 -17.04 -20.74 -1.64
N THR A 814 -15.94 -21.18 -1.02
CA THR A 814 -15.00 -22.16 -1.60
C THR A 814 -14.92 -23.40 -0.72
N GLN A 815 -15.14 -24.59 -1.30
CA GLN A 815 -15.16 -25.84 -0.53
C GLN A 815 -13.73 -26.30 -0.18
N ALA A 816 -13.41 -26.28 1.11
CA ALA A 816 -12.14 -26.72 1.66
C ALA A 816 -12.03 -28.25 1.77
N ALA A 817 -10.79 -28.74 1.82
CA ALA A 817 -10.47 -30.16 2.02
C ALA A 817 -11.02 -30.68 3.37
N GLY A 818 -12.17 -31.35 3.32
CA GLY A 818 -12.90 -31.82 4.50
C GLY A 818 -14.41 -31.57 4.45
N GLY A 819 -14.90 -30.74 3.51
CA GLY A 819 -16.32 -30.41 3.41
C GLY A 819 -16.74 -29.27 4.33
N GLN A 820 -15.87 -28.28 4.51
CA GLN A 820 -16.19 -26.98 5.08
C GLN A 820 -16.10 -25.90 3.98
N TRP A 821 -16.69 -24.74 4.21
CA TRP A 821 -16.70 -23.62 3.27
C TRP A 821 -15.84 -22.49 3.80
N VAL A 822 -14.84 -22.08 3.02
CA VAL A 822 -14.17 -20.79 3.19
C VAL A 822 -15.13 -19.72 2.69
N VAL A 823 -15.40 -18.72 3.52
CA VAL A 823 -16.30 -17.59 3.22
C VAL A 823 -15.47 -16.34 3.00
N ASP A 824 -15.32 -15.96 1.74
CA ASP A 824 -14.89 -14.62 1.35
C ASP A 824 -16.14 -13.79 1.06
N SER A 825 -16.56 -12.96 2.02
CA SER A 825 -17.75 -12.11 1.93
C SER A 825 -17.38 -10.69 2.32
N PHE A 826 -17.79 -9.72 1.49
CA PHE A 826 -17.61 -8.31 1.81
C PHE A 826 -18.83 -7.45 1.45
N PHE A 827 -18.96 -6.34 2.17
CA PHE A 827 -19.90 -5.25 1.87
C PHE A 827 -19.15 -3.91 1.84
N ASP A 828 -19.37 -3.09 0.82
CA ASP A 828 -19.00 -1.67 0.83
C ASP A 828 -20.11 -0.89 1.55
N LEU A 829 -20.09 -0.96 2.88
CA LEU A 829 -21.15 -0.49 3.76
C LEU A 829 -21.21 1.04 3.79
N THR A 830 -22.19 1.64 3.12
CA THR A 830 -22.54 3.05 3.35
C THR A 830 -23.35 3.16 4.64
N TYR A 831 -22.86 3.97 5.56
CA TYR A 831 -23.39 4.17 6.90
C TYR A 831 -23.68 5.64 7.17
N ARG A 832 -24.57 5.90 8.13
CA ARG A 832 -24.74 7.17 8.83
C ARG A 832 -24.61 6.93 10.33
N ILE A 833 -23.77 7.72 11.00
CA ILE A 833 -23.64 7.77 12.45
C ILE A 833 -24.31 9.06 12.93
N ASP A 834 -25.42 8.92 13.67
CA ASP A 834 -26.09 10.01 14.39
C ASP A 834 -25.62 9.97 15.85
N TYR A 835 -25.07 11.06 16.39
CA TYR A 835 -24.65 11.11 17.80
C TYR A 835 -25.03 12.42 18.51
N ILE A 836 -25.18 12.32 19.83
CA ILE A 836 -25.34 13.43 20.79
C ILE A 836 -24.45 13.11 21.99
N GLY A 837 -23.52 14.00 22.32
CA GLY A 837 -22.59 13.82 23.43
C GLY A 837 -23.23 14.09 24.80
N ALA A 838 -23.00 13.19 25.75
CA ALA A 838 -23.63 13.22 27.08
C ALA A 838 -23.20 14.44 27.92
N PRO A 839 -24.10 15.08 28.70
CA PRO A 839 -23.74 16.14 29.62
C PRO A 839 -22.70 15.71 30.66
N GLY A 840 -21.52 16.33 30.62
CA GLY A 840 -20.38 16.01 31.50
C GLY A 840 -19.35 15.04 30.90
N GLY A 841 -19.67 14.37 29.79
CA GLY A 841 -18.72 13.56 29.03
C GLY A 841 -17.76 14.39 28.17
N THR A 842 -16.80 13.74 27.52
CA THR A 842 -15.78 14.37 26.64
C THR A 842 -16.41 15.10 25.47
N LEU A 843 -17.57 14.61 24.99
CA LEU A 843 -18.31 15.15 23.86
C LEU A 843 -19.47 16.06 24.29
N ALA A 844 -19.53 16.48 25.56
CA ALA A 844 -20.66 17.25 26.10
C ALA A 844 -21.01 18.49 25.26
N GLY A 845 -22.25 18.56 24.79
CA GLY A 845 -22.75 19.66 23.95
C GLY A 845 -22.39 19.55 22.46
N MET A 846 -21.62 18.53 22.05
CA MET A 846 -21.39 18.18 20.65
C MET A 846 -22.50 17.26 20.14
N SER A 847 -22.89 17.39 18.88
CA SER A 847 -23.84 16.48 18.22
C SER A 847 -23.73 16.61 16.71
N GLY A 848 -23.94 15.51 15.98
CA GLY A 848 -23.76 15.49 14.54
C GLY A 848 -24.28 14.23 13.86
N SER A 849 -24.28 14.27 12.52
CA SER A 849 -24.74 13.19 11.64
C SER A 849 -23.72 13.02 10.52
N THR A 850 -22.77 12.10 10.68
CA THR A 850 -21.74 11.84 9.67
C THR A 850 -22.17 10.68 8.78
N THR A 851 -22.04 10.82 7.46
CA THR A 851 -22.30 9.74 6.48
C THR A 851 -20.99 9.39 5.79
N GLY A 852 -20.73 8.11 5.58
CA GLY A 852 -19.54 7.62 4.87
C GLY A 852 -19.72 6.20 4.35
N THR A 853 -18.69 5.65 3.72
CA THR A 853 -18.69 4.28 3.18
C THR A 853 -17.40 3.58 3.58
N VAL A 854 -17.48 2.32 4.01
CA VAL A 854 -16.32 1.52 4.42
C VAL A 854 -16.52 0.05 4.07
N ARG A 855 -15.46 -0.63 3.63
CA ARG A 855 -15.53 -2.08 3.38
C ARG A 855 -15.51 -2.86 4.69
N PHE A 856 -16.48 -3.74 4.87
CA PHE A 856 -16.50 -4.81 5.88
C PHE A 856 -16.20 -6.15 5.18
N SER A 857 -15.34 -7.00 5.73
CA SER A 857 -15.07 -8.35 5.17
C SER A 857 -14.71 -9.41 6.22
N THR A 858 -14.82 -10.69 5.87
CA THR A 858 -14.72 -11.86 6.77
C THR A 858 -13.32 -12.47 6.91
N GLY A 859 -12.61 -12.21 8.01
CA GLY A 859 -11.34 -12.90 8.32
C GLY A 859 -10.65 -12.54 9.65
N GLY A 860 -9.75 -13.42 10.11
CA GLY A 860 -8.92 -13.32 11.32
C GLY A 860 -7.55 -13.98 11.13
N ARG A 861 -6.51 -13.58 11.87
CA ARG A 861 -5.09 -13.76 11.43
C ARG A 861 -4.46 -15.13 11.79
N GLN A 862 -3.49 -15.56 10.96
CA GLN A 862 -2.66 -16.77 11.08
C GLN A 862 -1.24 -16.50 10.58
N CYS A 863 -0.25 -17.31 10.96
CA CYS A 863 1.08 -17.32 10.32
C CYS A 863 1.02 -17.63 8.80
N VAL A 864 1.82 -16.87 8.05
CA VAL A 864 2.14 -16.96 6.63
C VAL A 864 3.67 -16.99 6.48
N HIS A 865 4.16 -17.77 5.53
CA HIS A 865 5.58 -18.04 5.32
C HIS A 865 5.95 -17.66 3.89
N THR A 866 6.25 -16.39 3.65
CA THR A 866 6.53 -15.87 2.30
C THR A 866 7.97 -16.18 1.93
N PRO A 867 8.26 -16.85 0.78
CA PRO A 867 9.65 -17.12 0.40
C PRO A 867 10.52 -15.87 0.38
N VAL A 868 11.75 -15.97 0.88
CA VAL A 868 12.73 -14.87 0.81
C VAL A 868 13.09 -14.66 -0.65
N ASP A 869 12.61 -13.55 -1.21
CA ASP A 869 13.09 -13.05 -2.49
C ASP A 869 14.58 -12.69 -2.38
N CYS A 870 15.33 -13.05 -3.41
CA CYS A 870 16.77 -12.96 -3.48
C CYS A 870 17.29 -12.43 -4.81
N ASP A 871 16.42 -12.08 -5.75
CA ASP A 871 16.79 -11.43 -7.01
C ASP A 871 17.54 -10.12 -6.71
N ASP A 872 18.80 -9.99 -7.19
CA ASP A 872 19.57 -8.76 -7.01
C ASP A 872 19.35 -7.73 -8.14
N GLY A 873 18.42 -8.01 -9.05
CA GLY A 873 18.11 -7.26 -10.26
C GLY A 873 19.08 -7.54 -11.40
N SER A 874 20.03 -8.48 -11.26
CA SER A 874 20.94 -8.87 -12.34
C SER A 874 20.50 -10.17 -13.00
N ALA A 875 20.14 -10.09 -14.29
CA ALA A 875 19.97 -11.30 -15.10
C ALA A 875 21.27 -12.14 -15.23
N CYS A 876 22.42 -11.64 -14.75
CA CYS A 876 23.71 -12.31 -14.72
C CYS A 876 24.09 -12.99 -13.40
N THR A 877 23.16 -13.07 -12.46
CA THR A 877 23.22 -13.95 -11.29
C THR A 877 22.21 -15.09 -11.44
N THR A 878 22.44 -16.19 -10.75
CA THR A 878 21.42 -17.20 -10.47
C THR A 878 21.13 -17.13 -8.99
N ASP A 879 20.13 -16.33 -8.65
CA ASP A 879 19.78 -16.02 -7.28
C ASP A 879 19.02 -17.16 -6.61
N ARG A 880 19.33 -17.36 -5.33
CA ARG A 880 18.65 -18.32 -4.45
C ARG A 880 18.89 -17.95 -3.00
N CYS A 881 17.93 -18.24 -2.13
CA CYS A 881 18.22 -18.31 -0.71
C CYS A 881 18.95 -19.63 -0.35
N ASN A 882 20.00 -19.55 0.46
CA ASN A 882 20.71 -20.69 1.02
C ASN A 882 19.95 -21.26 2.24
N PRO A 883 19.43 -22.50 2.19
CA PRO A 883 18.54 -23.05 3.21
C PRO A 883 19.22 -23.35 4.56
N ASP A 884 20.55 -23.44 4.60
CA ASP A 884 21.31 -23.65 5.86
C ASP A 884 21.61 -22.32 6.59
N THR A 885 21.37 -21.15 5.96
CA THR A 885 21.84 -19.85 6.47
C THR A 885 20.89 -18.66 6.29
N GLY A 886 19.82 -18.78 5.50
CA GLY A 886 18.86 -17.70 5.25
C GLY A 886 19.43 -16.50 4.52
N LYS A 887 20.39 -16.72 3.63
CA LYS A 887 21.07 -15.67 2.88
C LYS A 887 20.94 -15.89 1.39
N CYS A 888 20.73 -14.80 0.67
CA CYS A 888 20.79 -14.80 -0.77
C CYS A 888 22.22 -15.10 -1.26
N GLU A 889 22.33 -16.07 -2.15
CA GLU A 889 23.54 -16.47 -2.85
C GLU A 889 23.43 -16.03 -4.31
N HIS A 890 23.91 -14.82 -4.57
CA HIS A 890 24.01 -14.26 -5.91
C HIS A 890 25.18 -14.92 -6.67
N LEU A 891 24.90 -16.03 -7.35
CA LEU A 891 25.93 -16.81 -8.05
C LEU A 891 26.11 -16.31 -9.49
N PRO A 892 27.27 -15.77 -9.88
CA PRO A 892 27.47 -15.27 -11.24
C PRO A 892 27.28 -16.36 -12.31
N VAL A 893 26.53 -16.04 -13.35
CA VAL A 893 26.32 -16.92 -14.51
C VAL A 893 27.67 -17.15 -15.20
N VAL A 894 28.13 -18.41 -15.22
CA VAL A 894 29.41 -18.81 -15.82
C VAL A 894 29.21 -19.08 -17.30
N CYS A 895 29.69 -18.16 -18.13
CA CYS A 895 29.52 -18.19 -19.59
C CYS A 895 30.70 -18.77 -20.39
N ASP A 896 31.77 -19.20 -19.71
CA ASP A 896 32.98 -19.80 -20.29
C ASP A 896 32.63 -20.96 -21.24
N ASP A 897 32.76 -20.74 -22.56
CA ASP A 897 32.43 -21.72 -23.61
C ASP A 897 33.60 -22.67 -23.93
N GLY A 898 34.79 -22.35 -23.40
CA GLY A 898 36.01 -23.15 -23.49
C GLY A 898 36.81 -22.98 -24.78
N ASP A 899 36.47 -22.04 -25.66
CA ASP A 899 37.33 -21.66 -26.80
C ASP A 899 38.38 -20.61 -26.37
N GLU A 900 39.66 -20.87 -26.62
CA GLU A 900 40.74 -19.93 -26.27
C GLU A 900 40.72 -18.63 -27.10
N CYS A 901 39.85 -18.55 -28.12
CA CYS A 901 39.69 -17.42 -29.02
C CYS A 901 38.43 -16.56 -28.81
N THR A 902 37.54 -16.96 -27.92
CA THR A 902 36.42 -16.14 -27.44
C THR A 902 36.82 -15.35 -26.18
N ARG A 903 35.99 -14.39 -25.82
CA ARG A 903 35.90 -13.86 -24.46
C ARG A 903 34.43 -13.87 -24.10
N ASP A 904 34.11 -14.68 -23.11
CA ASP A 904 32.73 -14.87 -22.70
C ASP A 904 32.36 -13.96 -21.55
N PHE A 905 31.13 -13.48 -21.59
CA PHE A 905 30.52 -12.68 -20.54
C PHE A 905 29.02 -12.89 -20.56
N CYS A 906 28.41 -12.80 -19.38
CA CYS A 906 26.97 -12.64 -19.30
C CYS A 906 26.60 -11.19 -19.67
N ASP A 907 25.53 -11.04 -20.43
CA ASP A 907 24.96 -9.76 -20.83
C ASP A 907 24.06 -9.16 -19.72
N PRO A 908 24.45 -8.04 -19.08
CA PRO A 908 23.77 -7.56 -17.87
C PRO A 908 22.29 -7.22 -18.08
N ASP A 909 21.90 -6.87 -19.31
CA ASP A 909 20.53 -6.48 -19.66
C ASP A 909 19.63 -7.68 -20.06
N SER A 910 20.17 -8.89 -20.21
CA SER A 910 19.39 -10.06 -20.69
C SER A 910 19.76 -11.43 -20.10
N GLY A 911 20.83 -11.52 -19.31
CA GLY A 911 21.29 -12.78 -18.71
C GLY A 911 21.89 -13.78 -19.69
N THR A 912 21.89 -13.46 -20.99
CA THR A 912 22.40 -14.35 -22.03
C THR A 912 23.93 -14.37 -22.01
N CYS A 913 24.49 -15.56 -22.11
CA CYS A 913 25.93 -15.72 -22.35
C CYS A 913 26.27 -15.29 -23.77
N LYS A 914 27.13 -14.28 -23.89
CA LYS A 914 27.67 -13.75 -25.15
C LYS A 914 29.16 -14.00 -25.21
N SER A 915 29.64 -14.44 -26.38
CA SER A 915 31.05 -14.62 -26.67
C SER A 915 31.50 -13.64 -27.76
N GLU A 916 32.58 -12.90 -27.51
CA GLU A 916 33.21 -12.01 -28.49
C GLU A 916 34.56 -12.57 -28.94
N SER A 917 34.81 -12.65 -30.25
CA SER A 917 36.13 -13.01 -30.81
C SER A 917 37.23 -12.12 -30.22
N THR A 918 38.41 -12.67 -29.93
CA THR A 918 39.59 -11.92 -29.45
C THR A 918 40.78 -11.97 -30.43
N PRO A 919 40.78 -11.20 -31.54
CA PRO A 919 41.72 -11.43 -32.62
C PRO A 919 43.16 -11.06 -32.23
N GLY A 920 44.10 -11.97 -32.51
CA GLY A 920 45.51 -11.82 -32.15
C GLY A 920 45.87 -12.32 -30.74
N VAL A 921 44.94 -12.92 -30.00
CA VAL A 921 45.27 -13.82 -28.88
C VAL A 921 46.01 -15.04 -29.42
N ILE A 922 46.94 -15.60 -28.62
CA ILE A 922 47.70 -16.82 -28.95
C ILE A 922 46.89 -18.02 -28.47
N CYS A 923 46.78 -19.02 -29.32
CA CYS A 923 45.99 -20.24 -29.15
C CYS A 923 46.74 -21.42 -29.79
N ASP A 924 46.16 -22.63 -29.76
CA ASP A 924 46.63 -23.80 -30.51
C ASP A 924 45.48 -24.31 -31.40
N ASP A 925 45.68 -24.40 -32.73
CA ASP A 925 44.67 -24.93 -33.66
C ASP A 925 44.69 -26.47 -33.76
N ALA A 926 45.48 -27.11 -32.89
CA ALA A 926 45.79 -28.54 -32.81
C ALA A 926 46.41 -29.13 -34.09
N ASN A 927 46.76 -28.30 -35.08
CA ASN A 927 47.40 -28.71 -36.31
C ASN A 927 48.91 -28.48 -36.22
N ALA A 928 49.66 -29.52 -35.86
CA ALA A 928 51.13 -29.45 -35.76
C ALA A 928 51.85 -29.00 -37.06
N CYS A 929 51.15 -28.90 -38.19
CA CYS A 929 51.65 -28.38 -39.47
C CYS A 929 51.35 -26.89 -39.73
N THR A 930 50.81 -26.16 -38.76
CA THR A 930 50.77 -24.70 -38.67
C THR A 930 51.71 -24.21 -37.55
N THR A 931 52.06 -22.93 -37.58
CA THR A 931 52.93 -22.29 -36.58
C THR A 931 52.59 -20.81 -36.41
N GLY A 932 52.72 -20.31 -35.18
CA GLY A 932 52.44 -18.90 -34.87
C GLY A 932 50.94 -18.63 -34.80
N ASP A 933 50.25 -19.57 -34.17
CA ASP A 933 48.82 -19.81 -34.22
C ASP A 933 48.10 -18.77 -33.37
N VAL A 934 47.15 -18.08 -33.99
CA VAL A 934 46.46 -16.93 -33.38
C VAL A 934 44.99 -16.89 -33.75
N CYS A 935 44.20 -16.29 -32.87
CA CYS A 935 42.78 -16.10 -33.06
C CYS A 935 42.53 -15.11 -34.20
N ASN A 936 41.74 -15.53 -35.18
CA ASN A 936 41.36 -14.73 -36.33
C ASN A 936 40.13 -13.85 -36.01
N PRO A 937 39.81 -12.83 -36.83
CA PRO A 937 38.58 -12.03 -36.67
C PRO A 937 37.30 -12.87 -36.54
N ASP A 938 37.24 -13.99 -37.26
CA ASP A 938 36.11 -14.92 -37.29
C ASP A 938 36.11 -15.92 -36.10
N GLY A 939 36.79 -15.58 -34.99
CA GLY A 939 36.78 -16.35 -33.73
C GLY A 939 37.60 -17.65 -33.74
N ARG A 940 38.20 -18.03 -34.86
CA ARG A 940 38.93 -19.32 -34.99
C ARG A 940 40.43 -19.17 -34.78
N CYS A 941 41.02 -20.07 -34.01
CA CYS A 941 42.47 -20.28 -34.03
C CYS A 941 42.93 -20.79 -35.42
N ALA A 942 44.00 -20.20 -35.97
CA ALA A 942 44.77 -20.79 -37.07
C ALA A 942 46.17 -20.14 -37.16
N GLY A 943 47.19 -20.91 -37.54
CA GLY A 943 48.54 -20.39 -37.80
C GLY A 943 49.00 -20.35 -39.25
N THR A 944 50.29 -20.08 -39.43
CA THR A 944 50.95 -20.07 -40.75
C THR A 944 51.41 -21.48 -41.13
N PRO A 945 50.99 -22.05 -42.27
CA PRO A 945 51.39 -23.40 -42.67
C PRO A 945 52.90 -23.57 -42.83
N VAL A 946 53.43 -24.68 -42.34
CA VAL A 946 54.85 -25.03 -42.43
C VAL A 946 55.23 -25.33 -43.89
N LEU A 947 56.13 -24.52 -44.46
CA LEU A 947 56.61 -24.70 -45.83
C LEU A 947 57.65 -25.82 -45.90
N CYS A 948 57.27 -26.94 -46.50
CA CYS A 948 58.05 -28.19 -46.59
C CYS A 948 58.60 -28.50 -48.01
N ASP A 949 59.08 -27.49 -48.74
CA ASP A 949 59.69 -27.64 -50.08
C ASP A 949 61.20 -27.91 -49.98
N ASP A 950 61.69 -29.09 -50.40
CA ASP A 950 63.13 -29.41 -50.48
C ASP A 950 63.78 -29.09 -51.84
N GLN A 951 62.98 -28.60 -52.81
CA GLN A 951 63.32 -28.28 -54.19
C GLN A 951 63.72 -29.48 -55.07
N ASN A 952 63.42 -30.72 -54.66
CA ASN A 952 63.56 -31.91 -55.48
C ASN A 952 62.28 -32.18 -56.30
N PRO A 953 62.29 -32.05 -57.65
CA PRO A 953 61.12 -32.34 -58.49
C PRO A 953 60.74 -33.84 -58.54
N CYS A 954 61.41 -34.69 -57.76
CA CYS A 954 61.15 -36.12 -57.60
C CYS A 954 60.59 -36.52 -56.24
N THR A 955 60.22 -35.57 -55.38
CA THR A 955 59.40 -35.83 -54.19
C THR A 955 58.03 -35.14 -54.28
N GLU A 956 57.06 -35.66 -53.53
CA GLU A 956 55.81 -34.98 -53.20
C GLU A 956 55.93 -34.49 -51.76
N ASP A 957 55.82 -33.18 -51.59
CA ASP A 957 56.36 -32.45 -50.44
C ASP A 957 55.22 -31.96 -49.54
N ALA A 958 55.08 -32.56 -48.36
CA ALA A 958 53.98 -32.29 -47.44
C ALA A 958 54.42 -32.28 -45.98
N CYS A 959 53.85 -31.38 -45.16
CA CYS A 959 53.91 -31.54 -43.71
C CYS A 959 52.93 -32.63 -43.27
N LEU A 960 53.38 -33.55 -42.42
CA LEU A 960 52.55 -34.60 -41.82
C LEU A 960 52.99 -34.82 -40.36
N ASP A 961 52.04 -34.74 -39.43
CA ASP A 961 52.25 -34.86 -37.99
C ASP A 961 53.27 -33.83 -37.42
N GLY A 962 53.39 -32.66 -38.05
CA GLY A 962 54.34 -31.60 -37.70
C GLY A 962 55.77 -31.77 -38.22
N GLU A 963 56.04 -32.83 -38.99
CA GLU A 963 57.32 -33.03 -39.68
C GLU A 963 57.15 -32.91 -41.21
N CYS A 964 58.11 -32.27 -41.88
CA CYS A 964 58.18 -32.27 -43.33
C CYS A 964 58.52 -33.67 -43.86
N ARG A 965 57.66 -34.24 -44.71
CA ARG A 965 57.84 -35.52 -45.36
C ARG A 965 57.88 -35.34 -46.88
N PHE A 966 59.04 -35.67 -47.44
CA PHE A 966 59.33 -35.60 -48.87
C PHE A 966 59.14 -37.01 -49.45
N ILE A 967 57.98 -37.28 -50.04
CA ILE A 967 57.55 -38.63 -50.44
C ILE A 967 58.15 -38.98 -51.80
N PRO A 968 58.98 -40.05 -51.93
CA PRO A 968 59.61 -40.41 -53.21
C PRO A 968 58.61 -40.77 -54.32
N ILE A 969 58.48 -39.92 -55.34
CA ILE A 969 57.65 -40.21 -56.52
C ILE A 969 58.46 -40.83 -57.67
N SER A 970 57.79 -41.29 -58.73
CA SER A 970 58.42 -41.93 -59.89
C SER A 970 57.60 -41.79 -61.16
N GLY A 971 58.28 -41.75 -62.32
CA GLY A 971 57.66 -41.62 -63.64
C GLY A 971 57.30 -40.19 -64.06
N THR A 972 57.46 -39.21 -63.18
CA THR A 972 57.51 -37.78 -63.52
C THR A 972 58.82 -37.43 -64.22
N THR A 973 58.82 -36.38 -65.05
CA THR A 973 60.00 -35.88 -65.77
C THR A 973 60.80 -34.90 -64.93
N CYS A 974 62.12 -34.98 -64.98
CA CYS A 974 63.06 -34.13 -64.26
C CYS A 974 64.27 -33.76 -65.15
N ASP A 975 65.35 -33.22 -64.56
CA ASP A 975 66.63 -32.93 -65.19
C ASP A 975 67.75 -33.39 -64.23
N ASP A 976 68.62 -34.32 -64.65
CA ASP A 976 69.69 -34.86 -63.78
C ASP A 976 70.92 -33.91 -63.69
N GLY A 977 70.84 -32.75 -64.32
CA GLY A 977 71.91 -31.75 -64.43
C GLY A 977 73.06 -32.16 -65.36
N ASN A 978 72.94 -33.30 -66.05
CA ASN A 978 73.99 -33.90 -66.87
C ASN A 978 73.55 -33.97 -68.34
N ALA A 979 73.96 -32.97 -69.12
CA ALA A 979 73.63 -32.77 -70.54
C ALA A 979 74.04 -33.90 -71.52
N CYS A 980 74.53 -35.04 -71.03
CA CYS A 980 74.67 -36.30 -71.78
C CYS A 980 73.45 -37.23 -71.68
N THR A 981 72.39 -36.86 -70.95
CA THR A 981 71.11 -37.56 -70.86
C THR A 981 69.95 -36.65 -71.25
N GLN A 982 68.83 -37.26 -71.66
CA GLN A 982 67.62 -36.58 -72.11
C GLN A 982 66.37 -37.41 -71.78
N ALA A 983 65.27 -36.71 -71.51
CA ALA A 983 64.02 -37.28 -70.98
C ALA A 983 64.28 -38.04 -69.67
N ASP A 984 64.93 -37.35 -68.74
CA ASP A 984 65.26 -37.85 -67.41
C ASP A 984 63.97 -37.99 -66.59
N MET A 985 63.94 -38.99 -65.73
CA MET A 985 62.73 -39.35 -64.98
C MET A 985 63.05 -39.59 -63.52
N CYS A 986 62.06 -39.36 -62.67
CA CYS A 986 62.14 -39.72 -61.26
C CYS A 986 62.03 -41.23 -61.09
N GLU A 987 62.97 -41.83 -60.36
CA GLU A 987 62.95 -43.23 -59.95
C GLU A 987 63.30 -43.30 -58.45
N ASN A 988 62.34 -43.74 -57.64
CA ASN A 988 62.43 -43.83 -56.18
C ASN A 988 62.95 -42.53 -55.51
N GLY A 989 62.42 -41.37 -55.89
CA GLY A 989 62.77 -40.07 -55.28
C GLY A 989 64.03 -39.40 -55.83
N LEU A 990 64.77 -40.06 -56.71
CA LEU A 990 65.95 -39.51 -57.37
C LEU A 990 65.66 -39.24 -58.84
N CYS A 991 66.11 -38.08 -59.35
CA CYS A 991 66.15 -37.87 -60.78
C CYS A 991 67.26 -38.73 -61.40
N VAL A 992 66.89 -39.62 -62.32
CA VAL A 992 67.83 -40.49 -63.04
C VAL A 992 67.89 -40.11 -64.51
N GLY A 993 69.13 -39.85 -64.99
CA GLY A 993 69.40 -39.52 -66.38
C GLY A 993 68.88 -40.58 -67.34
N GLY A 994 68.04 -40.15 -68.29
CA GLY A 994 67.25 -41.01 -69.17
C GLY A 994 68.05 -41.60 -70.34
N ASN A 995 67.59 -41.35 -71.56
CA ASN A 995 68.25 -41.89 -72.75
C ASN A 995 69.53 -41.09 -73.08
N PRO A 996 70.60 -41.72 -73.61
CA PRO A 996 71.84 -41.02 -73.94
C PRO A 996 71.65 -39.92 -75.00
N GLY A 997 71.87 -38.67 -74.58
CA GLY A 997 71.83 -37.49 -75.43
C GLY A 997 73.13 -37.24 -76.21
N PRO A 998 73.09 -36.49 -77.32
CA PRO A 998 74.28 -36.11 -78.08
C PRO A 998 75.10 -35.01 -77.37
N CYS A 999 75.97 -35.40 -76.42
CA CYS A 999 76.90 -34.49 -75.75
C CYS A 999 78.32 -34.48 -76.37
N THR A 1000 79.12 -33.49 -76.02
CA THR A 1000 80.45 -33.24 -76.61
C THR A 1000 81.59 -33.90 -75.84
N ALA A 1001 82.77 -33.95 -76.47
CA ALA A 1001 84.01 -34.42 -75.84
C ALA A 1001 84.51 -33.53 -74.67
N SER A 1002 83.96 -32.33 -74.50
CA SER A 1002 84.21 -31.49 -73.31
C SER A 1002 83.39 -31.99 -72.11
N ASP A 1003 82.13 -32.36 -72.33
CA ASP A 1003 81.17 -32.68 -71.27
C ASP A 1003 81.56 -34.00 -70.59
N GLN A 1004 82.02 -34.97 -71.38
CA GLN A 1004 82.58 -36.23 -70.87
C GLN A 1004 83.79 -36.06 -69.93
N ARG A 1005 84.51 -34.92 -69.95
CA ARG A 1005 85.62 -34.67 -69.03
C ARG A 1005 85.17 -34.30 -67.61
N LEU A 1006 83.92 -33.89 -67.38
CA LEU A 1006 83.42 -33.64 -66.02
C LEU A 1006 83.12 -34.95 -65.26
N ARG A 1007 82.68 -36.01 -65.95
CA ARG A 1007 82.38 -37.34 -65.36
C ARG A 1007 83.58 -38.04 -64.69
N LEU A 1008 84.80 -37.49 -64.81
CA LEU A 1008 86.02 -37.97 -64.15
C LEU A 1008 86.58 -37.03 -63.05
N ARG A 1009 85.80 -36.01 -62.64
CA ARG A 1009 86.13 -35.12 -61.50
C ARG A 1009 85.05 -35.03 -60.42
N ARG A 1010 83.94 -35.75 -60.57
CA ARG A 1010 82.95 -36.00 -59.51
C ARG A 1010 82.67 -37.51 -59.43
N ARG A 1011 83.53 -38.19 -58.66
CA ARG A 1011 83.44 -39.57 -58.20
C ARG A 1011 84.29 -39.73 -56.94
#